data_AF-A0A812J067-F1
#
_entry.id   AF-A0A812J067-F1
#
_cell.length_a   1.000
_cell.length_b   1.000
_cell.length_c   1.000
_cell.angle_alpha   90.00
_cell.angle_beta   90.00
_cell.angle_gamma   90.00
#
_symmetry.space_group_name_H-M   'P 1'
#
loop_
_entity.id
_entity.type
_entity.pdbx_description
1 polymer ?
#
loop_
_entity_poly.entity_id
_entity_poly.type
_entity_poly.pdbx_seq_one_letter_code
_entity_poly.pdbx_strand_id
1 'polypeptide(L)'
;MRSGRLCKLFLWPPASPPGGDGLFDTLGHEEASADQTLKQAERLLEAEDFQGCEECLLAKQADGSDALRSPYAWRLLLHSYRFQHKHSWARKLAEEQLAKPTKATQHPIGKAMMQLSLAELELADKKQDRAAQLAKEALAVFSELDMPSYEAFCLLALAGAASANEKYRDAAEFAEDALEGFQQEDDESQSARGLGRALLALAEAEQALQDFGAADRSIEKALEIFKFGKDEKWQAFVLQIRAGWSYNQDDPFRAATSAEAAMHLWQSNGHPLSREAELAEIACSAFLVLNQPEDAMKPVRACLYRARMMGDRTIEGHMLYVTIHVNQVLGDIEGAIKVADKSWEVFHELGNRKMELAVLRAKCHVQLAGPTPDPKALDTAKQAVACAEQLDQLDSQKDEELGNAWLQMSRLRNARDESINAQKALETAIQSFEAAGQRRRAAEAGLELADLSAKVQDYASAVDMARKVQSLCRKQNDVKGEASALLLLGGVFLQQHDNLGALKAAEEAFELFRQVGDRVQEAHALFLVSQAGRQHCTMSKATVGKYWIYFGAALQAATDAMALAEHLGDMLLAHAYVVLAEIQVLSVPLRRDALENAQQASDLFSHLGHAAGTAHSLELQGLVSYDMQNPAAAVEAWDKAKLVYAQANDPKSVRRCQECILQLEAGQASATAQETKGSIEVKQEAPRQLPPPILSLPKRERREIKDPMSLQGEERVMAQLAKILQDLGVEDVGDDDGLMSSGLTSRAAIQLKGEMEQAFAGIHIPSTVAFDHPNLRSLSNWIADSIAEEGNETVMFEPLVPPMWDYTPRQSFRIQMTMDVHPQLVYYVPLASEVLKLAWVQVLAFLIPTWVVVKWLKVEAEDDRQFGSVSVGLGAISSLDCPDDLPEVSGMLSYSAEEELPMRGKPIREGELWHLSTEDVVRKVHVSLFINGLSVSFETKKVLVPLSPFTLVRNCKFQAASFDIKEFADFKIFKVHLHAANRCYFFGVRGSTLLEGEEERSNWVSDISTAIRLVTQSLFPPFRIACNPLATVDGTQKRLLAGYLLHSDSPCLVSALYCELQAHHDGKAMFVLYENENCKVPVKAMALTADSAVAEKLGINCSCFSVDQRDFSSRTLSERKLWLRAISNIKVKLANAAPTPSSEDLEHYRQAVKEQLHQIRTSLQCKIRTDALLPPSIHNTFQSTVSPFNMDLWAEISGYHHGHVEEDEGESVPAERSPAL
;
A
#
# COMPACT_ATOMS: atom_id res chain seq x y z
N MET A 1 -17.98 -6.00 8.77
CA MET A 1 -17.40 -7.35 8.60
C MET A 1 -16.15 -7.63 9.43
N ARG A 2 -15.56 -6.68 10.17
CA ARG A 2 -14.35 -6.90 11.01
C ARG A 2 -14.60 -7.54 12.40
N SER A 3 -15.81 -8.00 12.69
CA SER A 3 -16.17 -8.58 14.00
C SER A 3 -16.68 -10.01 13.83
N GLY A 4 -15.77 -10.96 13.67
CA GLY A 4 -16.16 -12.36 13.55
C GLY A 4 -14.98 -13.21 13.14
N ARG A 5 -14.20 -13.63 14.13
CA ARG A 5 -13.38 -14.86 14.08
C ARG A 5 -14.35 -16.05 13.88
N LEU A 6 -14.99 -16.14 12.71
CA LEU A 6 -15.98 -17.15 12.35
C LEU A 6 -15.36 -18.56 12.34
N CYS A 7 -14.07 -18.66 12.05
CA CYS A 7 -13.33 -19.93 12.06
C CYS A 7 -13.23 -20.62 13.42
N LYS A 8 -13.55 -19.95 14.55
CA LYS A 8 -13.46 -20.59 15.88
C LYS A 8 -14.57 -21.60 16.19
N LEU A 9 -15.70 -21.56 15.47
CA LEU A 9 -16.83 -22.44 15.76
C LEU A 9 -16.62 -23.87 15.21
N PHE A 10 -15.67 -24.07 14.30
CA PHE A 10 -15.30 -25.42 13.86
C PHE A 10 -13.80 -25.74 13.94
N LEU A 11 -12.85 -24.81 13.77
CA LEU A 11 -11.47 -25.21 13.41
C LEU A 11 -10.40 -24.28 13.99
N TRP A 12 -9.89 -24.65 15.16
CA TRP A 12 -8.47 -24.54 15.55
C TRP A 12 -8.28 -25.34 16.85
N PRO A 13 -7.35 -26.31 16.96
CA PRO A 13 -6.11 -26.47 16.18
C PRO A 13 -6.34 -27.09 14.80
N PRO A 14 -5.33 -27.06 13.90
CA PRO A 14 -5.40 -27.78 12.63
C PRO A 14 -5.96 -29.19 12.84
N ALA A 15 -6.70 -29.70 11.84
CA ALA A 15 -7.06 -31.10 11.77
C ALA A 15 -5.83 -31.96 12.11
N SER A 16 -6.01 -33.08 12.81
CA SER A 16 -4.89 -33.96 13.10
C SER A 16 -4.13 -34.27 11.81
N PRO A 17 -2.78 -34.36 11.86
CA PRO A 17 -1.99 -34.73 10.70
C PRO A 17 -2.57 -36.00 10.07
N PRO A 18 -2.46 -36.17 8.73
CA PRO A 18 -2.95 -37.37 8.06
C PRO A 18 -2.40 -38.63 8.77
N GLY A 19 -3.22 -39.67 8.91
CA GLY A 19 -2.96 -40.85 9.76
C GLY A 19 -1.72 -41.69 9.42
N GLY A 20 -0.96 -41.35 8.37
CA GLY A 20 0.30 -41.99 8.00
C GLY A 20 1.50 -41.21 8.52
N ASP A 21 2.09 -41.66 9.63
CA ASP A 21 3.17 -40.93 10.32
C ASP A 21 4.57 -41.08 9.67
N GLY A 22 4.71 -41.81 8.56
CA GLY A 22 5.99 -42.01 7.85
C GLY A 22 7.06 -42.79 8.62
N LEU A 23 6.80 -43.16 9.88
CA LEU A 23 7.67 -43.94 10.77
C LEU A 23 7.78 -45.42 10.43
N PHE A 24 7.07 -45.83 9.40
CA PHE A 24 6.61 -47.20 9.24
C PHE A 24 7.56 -48.05 8.37
N ASP A 25 8.54 -47.39 7.79
CA ASP A 25 9.20 -47.85 6.59
C ASP A 25 10.69 -48.17 6.89
N THR A 26 11.23 -47.70 8.04
CA THR A 26 12.64 -47.89 8.47
C THR A 26 12.92 -49.17 9.26
N LEU A 27 11.96 -49.74 10.00
CA LEU A 27 12.17 -50.97 10.79
C LEU A 27 11.27 -52.10 10.30
N GLY A 28 11.54 -52.53 9.07
CA GLY A 28 10.79 -53.63 8.50
C GLY A 28 11.30 -54.19 7.18
N HIS A 29 12.41 -53.73 6.61
CA HIS A 29 12.88 -54.36 5.36
C HIS A 29 13.17 -55.86 5.52
N GLU A 30 13.40 -56.37 6.73
CA GLU A 30 13.48 -57.81 7.00
C GLU A 30 12.22 -58.43 7.64
N GLU A 31 11.52 -57.75 8.58
CA GLU A 31 10.31 -58.32 9.24
C GLU A 31 8.96 -57.89 8.59
N ALA A 32 8.76 -56.61 8.26
CA ALA A 32 7.53 -56.12 7.64
C ALA A 32 7.48 -56.41 6.13
N SER A 33 8.63 -56.59 5.48
CA SER A 33 8.69 -56.95 4.06
C SER A 33 8.11 -58.34 3.80
N ALA A 34 8.26 -59.24 4.78
CA ALA A 34 7.77 -60.62 4.77
C ALA A 34 6.30 -60.76 5.22
N ASP A 35 5.78 -59.85 6.04
CA ASP A 35 4.43 -59.93 6.61
C ASP A 35 3.41 -59.04 5.88
N GLN A 36 2.63 -59.63 4.98
CA GLN A 36 1.57 -58.95 4.23
C GLN A 36 0.50 -58.27 5.10
N THR A 37 0.26 -58.76 6.32
CA THR A 37 -0.79 -58.22 7.19
C THR A 37 -0.37 -56.90 7.82
N LEU A 38 0.90 -56.74 8.18
CA LEU A 38 1.43 -55.47 8.70
C LEU A 38 1.39 -54.38 7.62
N LYS A 39 1.77 -54.71 6.38
CA LYS A 39 1.63 -53.81 5.22
C LYS A 39 0.18 -53.42 4.95
N GLN A 40 -0.76 -54.35 5.15
CA GLN A 40 -2.18 -54.05 4.99
C GLN A 40 -2.70 -53.14 6.10
N ALA A 41 -2.35 -53.41 7.36
CA ALA A 41 -2.72 -52.56 8.50
C ALA A 41 -2.18 -51.14 8.34
N GLU A 42 -0.93 -51.00 7.91
CA GLU A 42 -0.30 -49.72 7.62
C GLU A 42 -1.02 -48.94 6.51
N ARG A 43 -1.34 -49.59 5.37
CA ARG A 43 -2.13 -48.97 4.31
C ARG A 43 -3.51 -48.51 4.78
N LEU A 44 -4.14 -49.28 5.68
CA LEU A 44 -5.43 -48.90 6.26
C LEU A 44 -5.29 -47.69 7.19
N LEU A 45 -4.21 -47.62 7.98
CA LEU A 45 -3.89 -46.46 8.81
C LEU A 45 -3.63 -45.20 7.94
N GLU A 46 -2.85 -45.33 6.87
CA GLU A 46 -2.58 -44.24 5.91
C GLU A 46 -3.84 -43.79 5.15
N ALA A 47 -4.81 -44.68 4.98
CA ALA A 47 -6.12 -44.39 4.39
C ALA A 47 -7.12 -43.79 5.40
N GLU A 48 -6.70 -43.52 6.64
CA GLU A 48 -7.55 -43.09 7.76
C GLU A 48 -8.66 -44.11 8.11
N ASP A 49 -8.56 -45.37 7.67
CA ASP A 49 -9.40 -46.48 8.10
C ASP A 49 -8.83 -47.12 9.38
N PHE A 50 -8.93 -46.37 10.47
CA PHE A 50 -8.35 -46.77 11.75
C PHE A 50 -9.01 -48.03 12.33
N GLN A 51 -10.29 -48.27 12.03
CA GLN A 51 -11.02 -49.43 12.51
C GLN A 51 -10.66 -50.68 11.71
N GLY A 52 -10.54 -50.57 10.38
CA GLY A 52 -10.01 -51.65 9.54
C GLY A 52 -8.58 -52.02 9.93
N CYS A 53 -7.73 -51.03 10.25
CA CYS A 53 -6.38 -51.27 10.78
C CYS A 53 -6.40 -52.06 12.09
N GLU A 54 -7.28 -51.68 13.04
CA GLU A 54 -7.46 -52.40 14.31
C GLU A 54 -7.91 -53.86 14.06
N GLU A 55 -8.95 -54.06 13.26
CA GLU A 55 -9.51 -55.39 12.96
C GLU A 55 -8.48 -56.29 12.25
N CYS A 56 -7.70 -55.73 11.33
CA CYS A 56 -6.62 -56.42 10.62
C CYS A 56 -5.54 -56.94 11.58
N LEU A 57 -5.13 -56.12 12.56
CA LEU A 57 -4.12 -56.48 13.55
C LEU A 57 -4.65 -57.48 14.60
N LEU A 58 -5.89 -57.32 15.05
CA LEU A 58 -6.52 -58.21 16.03
C LEU A 58 -6.91 -59.56 15.45
N ALA A 59 -7.33 -59.65 14.18
CA ALA A 59 -7.65 -60.92 13.52
C ALA A 59 -6.42 -61.84 13.48
N LYS A 60 -5.23 -61.27 13.25
CA LYS A 60 -3.98 -62.02 13.21
C LYS A 60 -3.53 -62.53 14.58
N GLN A 61 -3.92 -61.86 15.66
CA GLN A 61 -3.72 -62.31 17.04
C GLN A 61 -4.50 -63.59 17.36
N ALA A 62 -5.70 -63.72 16.79
CA ALA A 62 -6.57 -64.87 17.02
C ALA A 62 -6.09 -66.15 16.30
N ASP A 63 -5.37 -66.01 15.19
CA ASP A 63 -4.83 -67.13 14.38
C ASP A 63 -3.60 -67.81 15.00
N GLY A 64 -3.12 -67.36 16.17
CA GLY A 64 -1.95 -67.94 16.85
C GLY A 64 -0.61 -67.66 16.15
N SER A 65 -0.62 -66.84 15.10
CA SER A 65 0.58 -66.38 14.40
C SER A 65 1.28 -65.25 15.18
N ASP A 66 2.61 -65.26 15.21
CA ASP A 66 3.47 -64.43 16.06
C ASP A 66 3.46 -62.90 15.79
N ALA A 67 2.45 -62.35 15.11
CA ALA A 67 2.44 -60.97 14.59
C ALA A 67 2.49 -59.85 15.64
N LEU A 68 1.93 -60.06 16.84
CA LEU A 68 2.06 -59.12 17.97
C LEU A 68 3.36 -59.29 18.76
N ARG A 69 4.34 -60.06 18.25
CA ARG A 69 5.72 -60.04 18.76
C ARG A 69 6.58 -58.95 18.14
N SER A 70 6.14 -58.26 17.09
CA SER A 70 6.90 -57.14 16.56
C SER A 70 6.51 -55.84 17.29
N PRO A 71 7.47 -55.06 17.84
CA PRO A 71 7.21 -53.73 18.39
C PRO A 71 6.47 -52.80 17.42
N TYR A 72 6.67 -53.03 16.13
CA TYR A 72 6.04 -52.33 15.03
C TYR A 72 4.51 -52.47 14.99
N ALA A 73 4.00 -53.69 15.16
CA ALA A 73 2.57 -53.99 15.19
C ALA A 73 1.86 -53.25 16.33
N TRP A 74 2.53 -53.13 17.48
CA TRP A 74 2.01 -52.39 18.63
C TRP A 74 1.94 -50.89 18.37
N ARG A 75 2.93 -50.31 17.68
CA ARG A 75 2.90 -48.90 17.29
C ARG A 75 1.73 -48.61 16.36
N LEU A 76 1.54 -49.41 15.30
CA LEU A 76 0.39 -49.27 14.38
C LEU A 76 -0.95 -49.31 15.13
N LEU A 77 -1.10 -50.26 16.05
CA LEU A 77 -2.31 -50.42 16.85
C LEU A 77 -2.55 -49.23 17.80
N LEU A 78 -1.49 -48.72 18.46
CA LEU A 78 -1.63 -47.56 19.33
C LEU A 78 -1.97 -46.28 18.57
N HIS A 79 -1.41 -46.10 17.37
CA HIS A 79 -1.75 -44.97 16.50
C HIS A 79 -3.18 -45.07 15.97
N SER A 80 -3.65 -46.27 15.59
CA SER A 80 -5.06 -46.44 15.22
C SER A 80 -5.99 -46.07 16.37
N TYR A 81 -5.66 -46.44 17.61
CA TYR A 81 -6.43 -46.00 18.78
C TYR A 81 -6.33 -44.52 19.11
N ARG A 82 -5.19 -43.87 18.83
CA ARG A 82 -5.03 -42.42 18.94
C ARG A 82 -6.07 -41.72 18.06
N PHE A 83 -6.13 -42.08 16.78
CA PHE A 83 -7.03 -41.42 15.84
C PHE A 83 -8.50 -41.83 15.98
N GLN A 84 -8.80 -42.97 16.61
CA GLN A 84 -10.16 -43.34 17.03
C GLN A 84 -10.62 -42.66 18.35
N HIS A 85 -9.83 -41.75 18.93
CA HIS A 85 -10.09 -41.13 20.24
C HIS A 85 -10.19 -42.11 21.43
N LYS A 86 -9.65 -43.33 21.28
CA LYS A 86 -9.59 -44.37 22.33
C LYS A 86 -8.35 -44.22 23.23
N HIS A 87 -7.99 -42.99 23.60
CA HIS A 87 -6.68 -42.68 24.24
C HIS A 87 -6.49 -43.35 25.60
N SER A 88 -7.55 -43.47 26.40
CA SER A 88 -7.50 -44.10 27.73
C SER A 88 -7.22 -45.60 27.66
N TRP A 89 -7.76 -46.26 26.63
CA TRP A 89 -7.58 -47.68 26.39
C TRP A 89 -6.20 -47.96 25.78
N ALA A 90 -5.78 -47.16 24.80
CA ALA A 90 -4.44 -47.20 24.22
C ALA A 90 -3.34 -47.02 25.28
N ARG A 91 -3.51 -46.04 26.18
CA ARG A 91 -2.59 -45.81 27.30
C ARG A 91 -2.48 -47.03 28.20
N LYS A 92 -3.62 -47.57 28.67
CA LYS A 92 -3.61 -48.75 29.55
C LYS A 92 -2.92 -49.93 28.88
N LEU A 93 -3.21 -50.15 27.61
CA LEU A 93 -2.58 -51.21 26.83
C LEU A 93 -1.05 -51.02 26.74
N ALA A 94 -0.58 -49.82 26.42
CA ALA A 94 0.84 -49.49 26.36
C ALA A 94 1.55 -49.66 27.74
N GLU A 95 0.92 -49.17 28.82
CA GLU A 95 1.44 -49.30 30.19
C GLU A 95 1.48 -50.76 30.66
N GLU A 96 0.47 -51.57 30.32
CA GLU A 96 0.45 -53.01 30.61
C GLU A 96 1.56 -53.76 29.88
N GLN A 97 1.84 -53.41 28.62
CA GLN A 97 2.94 -54.00 27.84
C GLN A 97 4.32 -53.59 28.35
N LEU A 98 4.47 -52.39 28.90
CA LEU A 98 5.71 -51.95 29.57
C LEU A 98 5.88 -52.62 30.94
N ALA A 99 4.79 -52.86 31.68
CA ALA A 99 4.83 -53.49 33.00
C ALA A 99 5.03 -55.02 32.93
N LYS A 100 4.51 -55.68 31.89
CA LYS A 100 4.68 -57.12 31.64
C LYS A 100 5.33 -57.32 30.26
N PRO A 101 6.64 -57.09 30.14
CA PRO A 101 7.29 -57.07 28.84
C PRO A 101 7.23 -58.45 28.18
N THR A 102 6.71 -58.48 26.96
CA THR A 102 6.74 -59.65 26.06
C THR A 102 8.14 -59.77 25.45
N LYS A 103 8.45 -60.85 24.71
CA LYS A 103 9.73 -60.95 23.97
C LYS A 103 9.99 -59.74 23.06
N ALA A 104 8.92 -59.09 22.56
CA ALA A 104 8.95 -57.87 21.76
C ALA A 104 9.43 -56.65 22.55
N THR A 105 8.84 -56.41 23.71
CA THR A 105 9.10 -55.23 24.55
C THR A 105 10.23 -55.44 25.57
N GLN A 106 10.75 -56.66 25.68
CA GLN A 106 12.01 -56.95 26.39
C GLN A 106 13.23 -56.38 25.66
N HIS A 107 13.18 -56.26 24.32
CA HIS A 107 14.26 -55.67 23.55
C HIS A 107 14.33 -54.15 23.79
N PRO A 108 15.53 -53.54 23.98
CA PRO A 108 15.66 -52.11 24.25
C PRO A 108 14.96 -51.22 23.20
N ILE A 109 15.08 -51.58 21.91
CA ILE A 109 14.37 -50.90 20.80
C ILE A 109 12.85 -50.95 20.99
N GLY A 110 12.29 -52.12 21.27
CA GLY A 110 10.84 -52.29 21.41
C GLY A 110 10.26 -51.54 22.62
N LYS A 111 11.04 -51.44 23.70
CA LYS A 111 10.71 -50.61 24.86
C LYS A 111 10.72 -49.11 24.51
N ALA A 112 11.75 -48.63 23.84
CA ALA A 112 11.89 -47.22 23.46
C ALA A 112 10.79 -46.77 22.47
N MET A 113 10.45 -47.61 21.49
CA MET A 113 9.31 -47.37 20.58
C MET A 113 7.97 -47.25 21.30
N MET A 114 7.77 -48.10 22.33
CA MET A 114 6.56 -48.05 23.14
C MET A 114 6.50 -46.77 23.99
N GLN A 115 7.64 -46.34 24.54
CA GLN A 115 7.75 -45.07 25.27
C GLN A 115 7.48 -43.87 24.35
N LEU A 116 8.00 -43.85 23.12
CA LEU A 116 7.73 -42.82 22.12
C LEU A 116 6.24 -42.77 21.73
N SER A 117 5.64 -43.93 21.43
CA SER A 117 4.20 -44.02 21.10
C SER A 117 3.33 -43.53 22.26
N LEU A 118 3.73 -43.84 23.50
CA LEU A 118 3.06 -43.35 24.70
C LEU A 118 3.25 -41.84 24.88
N ALA A 119 4.43 -41.29 24.57
CA ALA A 119 4.67 -39.85 24.58
C ALA A 119 3.74 -39.12 23.60
N GLU A 120 3.61 -39.61 22.37
CA GLU A 120 2.71 -39.06 21.35
C GLU A 120 1.22 -39.15 21.77
N LEU A 121 0.81 -40.23 22.45
CA LEU A 121 -0.53 -40.36 23.04
C LEU A 121 -0.76 -39.38 24.20
N GLU A 122 0.24 -39.19 25.07
CA GLU A 122 0.16 -38.24 26.19
C GLU A 122 0.13 -36.78 25.69
N LEU A 123 0.82 -36.46 24.59
CA LEU A 123 0.67 -35.17 23.90
C LEU A 123 -0.77 -34.95 23.41
N ALA A 124 -1.37 -35.95 22.77
CA ALA A 124 -2.76 -35.90 22.32
C ALA A 124 -3.76 -35.71 23.48
N ASP A 125 -3.46 -36.27 24.66
CA ASP A 125 -4.22 -36.09 25.90
C ASP A 125 -3.83 -34.84 26.72
N LYS A 126 -3.05 -33.92 26.13
CA LYS A 126 -2.58 -32.65 26.74
C LYS A 126 -1.79 -32.85 28.05
N LYS A 127 -1.10 -33.98 28.21
CA LYS A 127 -0.22 -34.29 29.36
C LYS A 127 1.24 -34.13 28.98
N GLN A 128 1.61 -32.87 28.74
CA GLN A 128 2.85 -32.45 28.09
C GLN A 128 4.10 -32.84 28.89
N ASP A 129 4.07 -32.70 30.22
CA ASP A 129 5.22 -33.01 31.08
C ASP A 129 5.56 -34.51 31.08
N ARG A 130 4.52 -35.35 31.15
CA ARG A 130 4.68 -36.81 31.07
C ARG A 130 5.17 -37.23 29.69
N ALA A 131 4.63 -36.62 28.64
CA ALA A 131 5.10 -36.85 27.29
C ALA A 131 6.58 -36.50 27.12
N ALA A 132 7.01 -35.33 27.63
CA ALA A 132 8.41 -34.92 27.58
C ALA A 132 9.33 -35.88 28.35
N GLN A 133 8.90 -36.40 29.50
CA GLN A 133 9.67 -37.40 30.24
C GLN A 133 9.83 -38.70 29.43
N LEU A 134 8.74 -39.23 28.89
CA LEU A 134 8.74 -40.46 28.10
C LEU A 134 9.58 -40.31 26.81
N ALA A 135 9.50 -39.16 26.14
CA ALA A 135 10.30 -38.87 24.96
C ALA A 135 11.80 -38.79 25.28
N LYS A 136 12.19 -38.20 26.43
CA LYS A 136 13.60 -38.20 26.89
C LYS A 136 14.12 -39.59 27.22
N GLU A 137 13.29 -40.41 27.86
CA GLU A 137 13.64 -41.81 28.16
C GLU A 137 13.84 -42.63 26.89
N ALA A 138 13.00 -42.43 25.87
CA ALA A 138 13.14 -43.08 24.57
C ALA A 138 14.36 -42.56 23.80
N LEU A 139 14.58 -41.23 23.77
CA LEU A 139 15.71 -40.58 23.12
C LEU A 139 17.04 -41.16 23.62
N ALA A 140 17.22 -41.29 24.94
CA ALA A 140 18.44 -41.85 25.51
C ALA A 140 18.76 -43.27 25.00
N VAL A 141 17.73 -44.10 24.81
CA VAL A 141 17.92 -45.47 24.29
C VAL A 141 18.24 -45.45 22.80
N PHE A 142 17.60 -44.59 22.01
CA PHE A 142 17.87 -44.50 20.57
C PHE A 142 19.25 -43.90 20.27
N SER A 143 19.71 -42.91 21.05
CA SER A 143 21.07 -42.37 20.95
C SER A 143 22.16 -43.37 21.37
N GLU A 144 21.90 -44.27 22.33
CA GLU A 144 22.82 -45.37 22.64
C GLU A 144 22.93 -46.40 21.51
N LEU A 145 21.91 -46.48 20.66
CA LEU A 145 21.80 -47.46 19.57
C LEU A 145 22.11 -46.87 18.19
N ASP A 146 22.49 -45.59 18.12
CA ASP A 146 22.86 -44.86 16.90
C ASP A 146 21.73 -44.92 15.84
N MET A 147 20.52 -44.50 16.25
CA MET A 147 19.29 -44.57 15.46
C MET A 147 18.74 -43.15 15.17
N PRO A 148 19.36 -42.39 14.24
CA PRO A 148 19.15 -40.94 14.12
C PRO A 148 17.70 -40.54 13.78
N SER A 149 16.97 -41.31 12.97
CA SER A 149 15.57 -41.00 12.66
C SER A 149 14.65 -41.18 13.88
N TYR A 150 14.88 -42.19 14.73
CA TYR A 150 14.11 -42.33 15.98
C TYR A 150 14.47 -41.28 17.03
N GLU A 151 15.74 -40.84 17.07
CA GLU A 151 16.16 -39.68 17.86
C GLU A 151 15.40 -38.43 17.41
N ALA A 152 15.36 -38.17 16.11
CA ALA A 152 14.62 -37.06 15.54
C ALA A 152 13.11 -37.12 15.85
N PHE A 153 12.47 -38.30 15.81
CA PHE A 153 11.06 -38.43 16.23
C PHE A 153 10.86 -38.15 17.72
N CYS A 154 11.80 -38.54 18.58
CA CYS A 154 11.75 -38.18 20.00
C CYS A 154 11.90 -36.67 20.20
N LEU A 155 12.79 -36.03 19.44
CA LEU A 155 12.97 -34.58 19.42
C LEU A 155 11.71 -33.85 18.93
N LEU A 156 11.00 -34.35 17.92
CA LEU A 156 9.70 -33.80 17.53
C LEU A 156 8.64 -33.92 18.63
N ALA A 157 8.60 -35.03 19.37
CA ALA A 157 7.71 -35.16 20.52
C ALA A 157 8.09 -34.17 21.64
N LEU A 158 9.38 -33.90 21.83
CA LEU A 158 9.87 -32.86 22.76
C LEU A 158 9.52 -31.45 22.29
N ALA A 159 9.66 -31.16 21.00
CA ALA A 159 9.24 -29.89 20.40
C ALA A 159 7.74 -29.65 20.61
N GLY A 160 6.90 -30.66 20.36
CA GLY A 160 5.47 -30.62 20.63
C GLY A 160 5.14 -30.40 22.11
N ALA A 161 5.85 -31.07 23.03
CA ALA A 161 5.68 -30.87 24.46
C ALA A 161 6.11 -29.47 24.92
N ALA A 162 7.20 -28.94 24.37
CA ALA A 162 7.73 -27.61 24.67
C ALA A 162 6.80 -26.51 24.15
N SER A 163 6.31 -26.64 22.91
CA SER A 163 5.33 -25.74 22.30
C SER A 163 4.03 -25.68 23.11
N ALA A 164 3.53 -26.85 23.53
CA ALA A 164 2.33 -26.93 24.36
C ALA A 164 2.52 -26.31 25.78
N ASN A 165 3.76 -26.27 26.27
CA ASN A 165 4.18 -25.62 27.52
C ASN A 165 4.55 -24.14 27.32
N GLU A 166 4.27 -23.56 26.15
CA GLU A 166 4.59 -22.17 25.77
C GLU A 166 6.10 -21.84 25.77
N LYS A 167 6.95 -22.86 25.70
CA LYS A 167 8.42 -22.73 25.59
C LYS A 167 8.83 -22.80 24.12
N TYR A 168 8.49 -21.76 23.37
CA TYR A 168 8.64 -21.78 21.90
C TYR A 168 10.09 -21.77 21.42
N ARG A 169 11.05 -21.23 22.21
CA ARG A 169 12.48 -21.31 21.86
C ARG A 169 13.02 -22.73 21.96
N ASP A 170 12.80 -23.38 23.09
CA ASP A 170 13.15 -24.80 23.29
C ASP A 170 12.48 -25.67 22.20
N ALA A 171 11.24 -25.35 21.82
CA ALA A 171 10.54 -26.06 20.75
C ALA A 171 11.20 -25.89 19.37
N ALA A 172 11.69 -24.69 19.05
CA ALA A 172 12.45 -24.43 17.82
C ALA A 172 13.79 -25.18 17.82
N GLU A 173 14.54 -25.13 18.93
CA GLU A 173 15.80 -25.86 19.09
C GLU A 173 15.60 -27.37 18.89
N PHE A 174 14.60 -27.97 19.55
CA PHE A 174 14.29 -29.39 19.34
C PHE A 174 13.86 -29.73 17.90
N ALA A 175 13.20 -28.80 17.20
CA ALA A 175 12.83 -28.99 15.80
C ALA A 175 14.03 -28.88 14.84
N GLU A 176 14.98 -27.99 15.12
CA GLU A 176 16.26 -27.89 14.40
C GLU A 176 17.12 -29.14 14.62
N ASP A 177 17.26 -29.62 15.85
CA ASP A 177 17.97 -30.87 16.15
C ASP A 177 17.32 -32.07 15.43
N ALA A 178 15.99 -32.10 15.36
CA ALA A 178 15.27 -33.14 14.63
C ALA A 178 15.52 -33.06 13.11
N LEU A 179 15.69 -31.85 12.55
CA LEU A 179 16.05 -31.68 11.14
C LEU A 179 17.40 -32.30 10.84
N GLU A 180 18.40 -32.06 11.69
CA GLU A 180 19.73 -32.64 11.53
C GLU A 180 19.69 -34.17 11.60
N GLY A 181 18.92 -34.74 12.53
CA GLY A 181 18.76 -36.19 12.66
C GLY A 181 18.16 -36.85 11.42
N PHE A 182 17.17 -36.23 10.77
CA PHE A 182 16.60 -36.77 9.53
C PHE A 182 17.51 -36.57 8.29
N GLN A 183 18.39 -35.57 8.28
CA GLN A 183 19.35 -35.36 7.17
C GLN A 183 20.46 -36.42 7.12
N GLN A 184 20.72 -37.12 8.22
CA GLN A 184 21.75 -38.15 8.32
C GLN A 184 21.31 -39.52 7.79
N GLU A 185 20.06 -39.65 7.33
CA GLU A 185 19.47 -40.91 6.88
C GLU A 185 19.66 -41.12 5.37
N ASP A 186 20.14 -42.31 4.97
CA ASP A 186 20.43 -42.65 3.55
C ASP A 186 19.16 -42.89 2.70
N ASP A 187 17.98 -43.07 3.31
CA ASP A 187 16.72 -43.33 2.59
C ASP A 187 15.99 -42.02 2.24
N GLU A 188 16.16 -41.58 0.99
CA GLU A 188 15.65 -40.31 0.45
C GLU A 188 14.13 -40.13 0.61
N SER A 189 13.32 -41.20 0.55
CA SER A 189 11.85 -41.07 0.59
C SER A 189 11.30 -40.94 2.02
N GLN A 190 11.97 -41.56 2.98
CA GLN A 190 11.53 -41.62 4.38
C GLN A 190 12.05 -40.40 5.16
N SER A 191 13.30 -40.02 4.90
CA SER A 191 13.89 -38.76 5.35
C SER A 191 13.02 -37.56 4.95
N ALA A 192 12.44 -37.55 3.73
CA ALA A 192 11.58 -36.46 3.26
C ALA A 192 10.35 -36.20 4.17
N ARG A 193 9.65 -37.24 4.65
CA ARG A 193 8.49 -37.06 5.54
C ARG A 193 8.91 -36.56 6.92
N GLY A 194 10.01 -37.09 7.47
CA GLY A 194 10.59 -36.64 8.74
C GLY A 194 11.04 -35.17 8.67
N LEU A 195 11.81 -34.80 7.66
CA LEU A 195 12.28 -33.44 7.40
C LEU A 195 11.12 -32.45 7.23
N GLY A 196 10.11 -32.81 6.43
CA GLY A 196 8.93 -31.96 6.24
C GLY A 196 8.18 -31.70 7.56
N ARG A 197 8.06 -32.72 8.43
CA ARG A 197 7.44 -32.57 9.76
C ARG A 197 8.26 -31.71 10.71
N ALA A 198 9.59 -31.87 10.69
CA ALA A 198 10.47 -31.06 11.53
C ALA A 198 10.44 -29.59 11.11
N LEU A 199 10.37 -29.30 9.80
CA LEU A 199 10.13 -27.95 9.29
C LEU A 199 8.76 -27.39 9.69
N LEU A 200 7.70 -28.22 9.75
CA LEU A 200 6.40 -27.77 10.24
C LEU A 200 6.42 -27.45 11.74
N ALA A 201 7.08 -28.28 12.55
CA ALA A 201 7.24 -28.03 13.99
C ALA A 201 8.07 -26.75 14.24
N LEU A 202 9.12 -26.54 13.44
CA LEU A 202 9.91 -25.32 13.47
C LEU A 202 9.05 -24.11 13.07
N ALA A 203 8.29 -24.22 11.97
CA ALA A 203 7.40 -23.15 11.52
C ALA A 203 6.34 -22.80 12.58
N GLU A 204 5.78 -23.79 13.28
CA GLU A 204 4.84 -23.57 14.39
C GLU A 204 5.50 -22.81 15.56
N ALA A 205 6.73 -23.15 15.91
CA ALA A 205 7.49 -22.47 16.95
C ALA A 205 7.84 -21.02 16.54
N GLU A 206 8.31 -20.81 15.30
CA GLU A 206 8.61 -19.50 14.72
C GLU A 206 7.36 -18.60 14.66
N GLN A 207 6.23 -19.18 14.26
CA GLN A 207 4.92 -18.52 14.23
C GLN A 207 4.50 -18.06 15.63
N ALA A 208 4.68 -18.91 16.64
CA ALA A 208 4.38 -18.57 18.04
C ALA A 208 5.33 -17.49 18.60
N LEU A 209 6.57 -17.44 18.10
CA LEU A 209 7.55 -16.38 18.40
C LEU A 209 7.30 -15.08 17.62
N GLN A 210 6.28 -15.03 16.75
CA GLN A 210 5.95 -13.91 15.86
C GLN A 210 7.01 -13.59 14.80
N ASP A 211 7.88 -14.56 14.46
CA ASP A 211 8.77 -14.47 13.29
C ASP A 211 8.07 -15.06 12.05
N PHE A 212 7.08 -14.33 11.54
CA PHE A 212 6.26 -14.75 10.41
C PHE A 212 7.08 -15.00 9.14
N GLY A 213 8.21 -14.30 8.97
CA GLY A 213 9.08 -14.46 7.81
C GLY A 213 9.88 -15.75 7.85
N ALA A 214 10.34 -16.17 9.03
CA ALA A 214 10.99 -17.46 9.22
C ALA A 214 9.99 -18.62 9.05
N ALA A 215 8.82 -18.51 9.68
CA ALA A 215 7.75 -19.51 9.57
C ALA A 215 7.33 -19.77 8.11
N ASP A 216 7.20 -18.72 7.29
CA ASP A 216 6.90 -18.84 5.87
C ASP A 216 7.99 -19.59 5.09
N ARG A 217 9.28 -19.33 5.38
CA ARG A 217 10.40 -20.04 4.73
C ARG A 217 10.40 -21.52 5.10
N SER A 218 10.12 -21.82 6.37
CA SER A 218 10.03 -23.20 6.88
C SER A 218 8.87 -23.96 6.23
N ILE A 219 7.70 -23.33 6.06
CA ILE A 219 6.57 -23.88 5.30
C ILE A 219 6.92 -24.12 3.83
N GLU A 220 7.59 -23.17 3.16
CA GLU A 220 7.96 -23.31 1.75
C GLU A 220 8.93 -24.48 1.53
N LYS A 221 9.94 -24.61 2.39
CA LYS A 221 10.84 -25.77 2.39
C LYS A 221 10.08 -27.08 2.62
N ALA A 222 9.14 -27.11 3.57
CA ALA A 222 8.34 -28.31 3.81
C ALA A 222 7.52 -28.69 2.58
N LEU A 223 6.91 -27.71 1.90
CA LEU A 223 6.17 -27.94 0.65
C LEU A 223 7.06 -28.47 -0.48
N GLU A 224 8.28 -27.95 -0.63
CA GLU A 224 9.24 -28.43 -1.62
C GLU A 224 9.62 -29.89 -1.38
N ILE A 225 9.87 -30.26 -0.12
CA ILE A 225 10.20 -31.64 0.26
C ILE A 225 9.02 -32.58 -0.04
N PHE A 226 7.80 -32.22 0.36
CA PHE A 226 6.63 -33.07 0.07
C PHE A 226 6.26 -33.12 -1.42
N LYS A 227 6.58 -32.07 -2.20
CA LYS A 227 6.47 -32.09 -3.68
C LYS A 227 7.49 -33.04 -4.30
N PHE A 228 8.73 -32.99 -3.85
CA PHE A 228 9.79 -33.88 -4.31
C PHE A 228 9.44 -35.35 -4.00
N GLY A 229 8.97 -35.62 -2.77
CA GLY A 229 8.49 -36.93 -2.34
C GLY A 229 7.14 -37.37 -2.93
N LYS A 230 6.50 -36.53 -3.76
CA LYS A 230 5.16 -36.76 -4.35
C LYS A 230 4.08 -37.10 -3.31
N ASP A 231 4.22 -36.61 -2.09
CA ASP A 231 3.26 -36.85 -1.01
C ASP A 231 2.16 -35.77 -1.04
N GLU A 232 1.15 -35.98 -1.89
CA GLU A 232 0.06 -35.04 -2.07
C GLU A 232 -0.73 -34.79 -0.77
N LYS A 233 -0.78 -35.76 0.16
CA LYS A 233 -1.48 -35.64 1.44
C LYS A 233 -0.80 -34.63 2.34
N TRP A 234 0.51 -34.76 2.50
CA TRP A 234 1.28 -33.81 3.29
C TRP A 234 1.37 -32.45 2.61
N GLN A 235 1.47 -32.39 1.27
CA GLN A 235 1.35 -31.11 0.54
C GLN A 235 0.03 -30.39 0.85
N ALA A 236 -1.10 -31.10 0.80
CA ALA A 236 -2.41 -30.54 1.11
C ALA A 236 -2.51 -30.06 2.55
N PHE A 237 -1.92 -30.82 3.49
CA PHE A 237 -1.88 -30.47 4.90
C PHE A 237 -1.05 -29.21 5.17
N VAL A 238 0.13 -29.08 4.57
CA VAL A 238 0.96 -27.86 4.71
C VAL A 238 0.26 -26.64 4.11
N LEU A 239 -0.39 -26.79 2.94
CA LEU A 239 -1.18 -25.73 2.34
C LEU A 239 -2.39 -25.33 3.20
N GLN A 240 -3.02 -26.28 3.90
CA GLN A 240 -4.10 -26.01 4.86
C GLN A 240 -3.60 -25.19 6.05
N ILE A 241 -2.45 -25.54 6.62
CA ILE A 241 -1.80 -24.77 7.69
C ILE A 241 -1.49 -23.34 7.19
N ARG A 242 -0.87 -23.22 6.01
CA ARG A 242 -0.55 -21.93 5.40
C ARG A 242 -1.80 -21.07 5.16
N ALA A 243 -2.89 -21.67 4.68
CA ALA A 243 -4.16 -20.98 4.47
C ALA A 243 -4.71 -20.41 5.78
N GLY A 244 -4.73 -21.21 6.84
CA GLY A 244 -5.18 -20.80 8.16
C GLY A 244 -4.31 -19.70 8.80
N TRP A 245 -2.99 -19.81 8.68
CA TRP A 245 -2.07 -18.77 9.19
C TRP A 245 -2.18 -17.47 8.41
N SER A 246 -2.20 -17.55 7.07
CA SER A 246 -2.35 -16.37 6.21
C SER A 246 -3.66 -15.64 6.50
N TYR A 247 -4.74 -16.39 6.72
CA TYR A 247 -6.04 -15.82 7.11
C TYR A 247 -5.97 -15.09 8.46
N ASN A 248 -5.28 -15.67 9.45
CA ASN A 248 -5.09 -15.04 10.76
C ASN A 248 -4.14 -13.84 10.74
N GLN A 249 -3.24 -13.75 9.75
CA GLN A 249 -2.31 -12.65 9.53
C GLN A 249 -2.90 -11.52 8.66
N ASP A 250 -4.19 -11.58 8.30
CA ASP A 250 -4.85 -10.64 7.40
C ASP A 250 -4.21 -10.55 5.98
N ASP A 251 -3.65 -11.67 5.47
CA ASP A 251 -3.27 -11.82 4.05
C ASP A 251 -4.31 -12.67 3.30
N PRO A 252 -5.40 -12.03 2.81
CA PRO A 252 -6.50 -12.76 2.17
C PRO A 252 -6.09 -13.38 0.83
N PHE A 253 -5.10 -12.82 0.13
CA PHE A 253 -4.66 -13.36 -1.16
C PHE A 253 -3.96 -14.72 -0.98
N ARG A 254 -3.00 -14.78 -0.04
CA ARG A 254 -2.32 -16.04 0.27
C ARG A 254 -3.26 -17.06 0.92
N ALA A 255 -4.19 -16.60 1.76
CA ALA A 255 -5.21 -17.47 2.37
C ALA A 255 -6.08 -18.15 1.31
N ALA A 256 -6.63 -17.38 0.37
CA ALA A 256 -7.50 -17.91 -0.70
C ALA A 256 -6.75 -18.89 -1.61
N THR A 257 -5.56 -18.51 -2.09
CA THR A 257 -4.77 -19.34 -3.02
C THR A 257 -4.29 -20.64 -2.38
N SER A 258 -3.83 -20.59 -1.13
CA SER A 258 -3.40 -21.79 -0.39
C SER A 258 -4.60 -22.71 -0.10
N ALA A 259 -5.77 -22.14 0.22
CA ALA A 259 -6.97 -22.90 0.48
C ALA A 259 -7.48 -23.62 -0.77
N GLU A 260 -7.56 -22.95 -1.92
CA GLU A 260 -7.98 -23.57 -3.18
C GLU A 260 -7.02 -24.70 -3.62
N ALA A 261 -5.71 -24.49 -3.48
CA ALA A 261 -4.71 -25.50 -3.80
C ALA A 261 -4.83 -26.73 -2.88
N ALA A 262 -5.02 -26.52 -1.57
CA ALA A 262 -5.26 -27.61 -0.62
C ALA A 262 -6.56 -28.37 -0.92
N MET A 263 -7.64 -27.67 -1.29
CA MET A 263 -8.91 -28.30 -1.67
C MET A 263 -8.75 -29.21 -2.87
N HIS A 264 -8.06 -28.76 -3.92
CA HIS A 264 -7.85 -29.57 -5.12
C HIS A 264 -7.11 -30.88 -4.81
N LEU A 265 -6.06 -30.83 -3.97
CA LEU A 265 -5.32 -32.02 -3.54
C LEU A 265 -6.15 -32.94 -2.63
N TRP A 266 -6.97 -32.40 -1.73
CA TRP A 266 -7.84 -33.24 -0.91
C TRP A 266 -8.95 -33.92 -1.75
N GLN A 267 -9.44 -33.24 -2.79
CA GLN A 267 -10.43 -33.79 -3.72
C GLN A 267 -9.86 -34.94 -4.57
N SER A 268 -8.59 -34.86 -5.01
CA SER A 268 -7.94 -35.95 -5.76
C SER A 268 -7.68 -37.18 -4.90
N ASN A 269 -7.42 -36.99 -3.60
CA ASN A 269 -7.03 -38.06 -2.68
C ASN A 269 -8.21 -38.72 -1.93
N GLY A 270 -9.46 -38.28 -2.14
CA GLY A 270 -10.66 -38.96 -1.61
C GLY A 270 -10.91 -38.80 -0.11
N HIS A 271 -10.43 -37.72 0.51
CA HIS A 271 -10.46 -37.46 1.95
C HIS A 271 -11.82 -37.00 2.51
N PRO A 272 -11.98 -36.97 3.86
CA PRO A 272 -13.22 -36.54 4.49
C PRO A 272 -13.61 -35.12 4.07
N LEU A 273 -14.88 -34.97 3.70
CA LEU A 273 -15.48 -33.73 3.21
C LEU A 273 -15.38 -32.57 4.23
N SER A 274 -15.15 -32.87 5.51
CA SER A 274 -14.95 -31.87 6.56
C SER A 274 -13.71 -30.99 6.33
N ARG A 275 -12.60 -31.56 5.85
CA ARG A 275 -11.37 -30.79 5.52
C ARG A 275 -11.61 -29.87 4.32
N GLU A 276 -12.40 -30.32 3.34
CA GLU A 276 -12.79 -29.49 2.19
C GLU A 276 -13.70 -28.33 2.62
N ALA A 277 -14.65 -28.58 3.52
CA ALA A 277 -15.57 -27.58 4.05
C ALA A 277 -14.85 -26.45 4.81
N GLU A 278 -13.84 -26.80 5.62
CA GLU A 278 -12.95 -25.84 6.28
C GLU A 278 -12.29 -24.89 5.30
N LEU A 279 -11.63 -25.45 4.29
CA LEU A 279 -10.88 -24.68 3.32
C LEU A 279 -11.81 -23.83 2.46
N ALA A 280 -13.01 -24.34 2.14
CA ALA A 280 -14.03 -23.59 1.43
C ALA A 280 -14.50 -22.36 2.22
N GLU A 281 -14.62 -22.46 3.55
CA GLU A 281 -14.94 -21.34 4.43
C GLU A 281 -13.81 -20.30 4.47
N ILE A 282 -12.56 -20.73 4.60
CA ILE A 282 -11.38 -19.84 4.58
C ILE A 282 -11.28 -19.12 3.24
N ALA A 283 -11.37 -19.85 2.12
CA ALA A 283 -11.32 -19.29 0.78
C ALA A 283 -12.46 -18.29 0.56
N CYS A 284 -13.69 -18.66 0.93
CA CYS A 284 -14.86 -17.77 0.84
C CYS A 284 -14.62 -16.47 1.61
N SER A 285 -14.23 -16.57 2.88
CA SER A 285 -13.99 -15.40 3.74
C SER A 285 -12.88 -14.51 3.18
N ALA A 286 -11.79 -15.10 2.67
CA ALA A 286 -10.70 -14.38 2.04
C ALA A 286 -11.13 -13.65 0.76
N PHE A 287 -11.89 -14.29 -0.12
CA PHE A 287 -12.43 -13.66 -1.33
C PHE A 287 -13.44 -12.54 -1.03
N LEU A 288 -14.22 -12.65 0.04
CA LEU A 288 -15.10 -11.57 0.49
C LEU A 288 -14.29 -10.34 0.94
N VAL A 289 -13.15 -10.53 1.62
CA VAL A 289 -12.24 -9.42 2.00
C VAL A 289 -11.59 -8.78 0.76
N LEU A 290 -11.27 -9.58 -0.26
CA LEU A 290 -10.76 -9.11 -1.55
C LEU A 290 -11.83 -8.42 -2.42
N ASN A 291 -13.07 -8.30 -1.93
CA ASN A 291 -14.22 -7.76 -2.65
C ASN A 291 -14.52 -8.53 -3.96
N GLN A 292 -14.37 -9.85 -3.93
CA GLN A 292 -14.65 -10.78 -5.03
C GLN A 292 -15.73 -11.80 -4.63
N PRO A 293 -16.99 -11.37 -4.44
CA PRO A 293 -18.06 -12.25 -3.93
C PRO A 293 -18.47 -13.36 -4.91
N GLU A 294 -18.25 -13.18 -6.21
CA GLU A 294 -18.52 -14.23 -7.21
C GLU A 294 -17.53 -15.39 -7.11
N ASP A 295 -16.26 -15.10 -6.86
CA ASP A 295 -15.21 -16.10 -6.65
C ASP A 295 -15.39 -16.80 -5.30
N ALA A 296 -15.82 -16.08 -4.26
CA ALA A 296 -16.16 -16.65 -2.95
C ALA A 296 -17.21 -17.76 -3.03
N MET A 297 -18.16 -17.67 -3.97
CA MET A 297 -19.21 -18.69 -4.14
C MET A 297 -18.72 -19.99 -4.77
N LYS A 298 -17.61 -20.00 -5.51
CA LYS A 298 -17.11 -21.20 -6.22
C LYS A 298 -16.77 -22.35 -5.27
N PRO A 299 -15.89 -22.18 -4.25
CA PRO A 299 -15.54 -23.27 -3.34
C PRO A 299 -16.74 -23.72 -2.50
N VAL A 300 -17.59 -22.78 -2.06
CA VAL A 300 -18.79 -23.08 -1.27
C VAL A 300 -19.80 -23.91 -2.08
N ARG A 301 -20.04 -23.57 -3.36
CA ARG A 301 -20.96 -24.33 -4.23
C ARG A 301 -20.44 -25.73 -4.53
N ALA A 302 -19.14 -25.87 -4.77
CA ALA A 302 -18.52 -27.17 -5.01
C ALA A 302 -18.66 -28.08 -3.79
N CYS A 303 -18.32 -27.59 -2.60
CA CYS A 303 -18.43 -28.35 -1.35
C CYS A 303 -19.90 -28.67 -1.01
N LEU A 304 -20.82 -27.71 -1.16
CA LEU A 304 -22.25 -27.91 -0.91
C LEU A 304 -22.86 -28.97 -1.85
N TYR A 305 -22.45 -28.99 -3.13
CA TYR A 305 -22.89 -30.02 -4.08
C TYR A 305 -22.43 -31.42 -3.64
N ARG A 306 -21.16 -31.56 -3.23
CA ARG A 306 -20.62 -32.83 -2.72
C ARG A 306 -21.30 -33.27 -1.43
N ALA A 307 -21.56 -32.36 -0.49
CA ALA A 307 -22.27 -32.65 0.76
C ALA A 307 -23.65 -33.26 0.49
N ARG A 308 -24.39 -32.69 -0.47
CA ARG A 308 -25.70 -33.23 -0.88
C ARG A 308 -25.61 -34.58 -1.56
N MET A 309 -24.61 -34.81 -2.39
CA MET A 309 -24.40 -36.11 -3.06
C MET A 309 -24.03 -37.20 -2.05
N MET A 310 -23.25 -36.87 -1.03
CA MET A 310 -22.85 -37.78 0.05
C MET A 310 -23.92 -37.94 1.14
N GLY A 311 -24.94 -37.08 1.15
CA GLY A 311 -25.99 -37.06 2.18
C GLY A 311 -25.52 -36.51 3.53
N ASP A 312 -24.40 -35.79 3.59
CA ASP A 312 -23.89 -35.19 4.82
C ASP A 312 -24.64 -33.90 5.15
N ARG A 313 -25.66 -34.05 6.00
CA ARG A 313 -26.50 -32.94 6.48
C ARG A 313 -25.73 -31.91 7.32
N THR A 314 -24.67 -32.31 8.01
CA THR A 314 -23.90 -31.40 8.87
C THR A 314 -23.13 -30.40 8.03
N ILE A 315 -22.42 -30.90 7.00
CA ILE A 315 -21.66 -30.05 6.07
C ILE A 315 -22.60 -29.27 5.15
N GLU A 316 -23.74 -29.85 4.75
CA GLU A 316 -24.79 -29.10 4.03
C GLU A 316 -25.24 -27.88 4.83
N GLY A 317 -25.60 -28.05 6.10
CA GLY A 317 -26.00 -26.97 6.99
C GLY A 317 -24.93 -25.89 7.13
N HIS A 318 -23.66 -26.29 7.25
CA HIS A 318 -22.51 -25.39 7.38
C HIS A 318 -22.24 -24.57 6.11
N MET A 319 -22.25 -25.20 4.93
CA MET A 319 -22.07 -24.49 3.67
C MET A 319 -23.23 -23.55 3.35
N LEU A 320 -24.46 -23.89 3.75
CA LEU A 320 -25.59 -22.97 3.71
C LEU A 320 -25.36 -21.77 4.64
N TYR A 321 -24.84 -21.99 5.85
CA TYR A 321 -24.48 -20.91 6.77
C TYR A 321 -23.46 -19.94 6.17
N VAL A 322 -22.37 -20.45 5.57
CA VAL A 322 -21.36 -19.62 4.89
C VAL A 322 -21.96 -18.82 3.73
N THR A 323 -22.92 -19.40 3.01
CA THR A 323 -23.62 -18.72 1.90
C THR A 323 -24.42 -17.48 2.35
N ILE A 324 -24.89 -17.44 3.61
CA ILE A 324 -25.60 -16.27 4.17
C ILE A 324 -24.71 -15.02 4.07
N HIS A 325 -23.43 -15.15 4.43
CA HIS A 325 -22.47 -14.05 4.42
C HIS A 325 -22.18 -13.56 3.00
N VAL A 326 -22.05 -14.46 2.03
CA VAL A 326 -21.82 -14.07 0.63
C VAL A 326 -23.01 -13.31 0.06
N ASN A 327 -24.24 -13.79 0.29
CA ASN A 327 -25.46 -13.11 -0.16
C ASN A 327 -25.61 -11.73 0.50
N GLN A 328 -25.18 -11.59 1.76
CA GLN A 328 -25.16 -10.30 2.45
C GLN A 328 -24.22 -9.30 1.74
N VAL A 329 -23.02 -9.72 1.33
CA VAL A 329 -22.06 -8.85 0.61
C VAL A 329 -22.59 -8.48 -0.78
N LEU A 330 -23.28 -9.41 -1.45
CA LEU A 330 -23.95 -9.17 -2.73
C LEU A 330 -25.18 -8.26 -2.62
N GLY A 331 -25.63 -7.93 -1.41
CA GLY A 331 -26.84 -7.13 -1.18
C GLY A 331 -28.16 -7.89 -1.38
N ASP A 332 -28.11 -9.21 -1.57
CA ASP A 332 -29.31 -10.07 -1.67
C ASP A 332 -29.81 -10.46 -0.27
N ILE A 333 -30.43 -9.50 0.42
CA ILE A 333 -30.97 -9.65 1.78
C ILE A 333 -32.04 -10.74 1.83
N GLU A 334 -32.95 -10.78 0.84
CA GLU A 334 -34.01 -11.79 0.80
C GLU A 334 -33.46 -13.21 0.58
N GLY A 335 -32.49 -13.36 -0.32
CA GLY A 335 -31.80 -14.62 -0.55
C GLY A 335 -31.03 -15.07 0.69
N ALA A 336 -30.32 -14.17 1.36
CA ALA A 336 -29.61 -14.46 2.61
C ALA A 336 -30.57 -14.95 3.72
N ILE A 337 -31.74 -14.32 3.89
CA ILE A 337 -32.75 -14.76 4.87
C ILE A 337 -33.29 -16.15 4.52
N LYS A 338 -33.62 -16.43 3.25
CA LYS A 338 -34.10 -17.75 2.80
C LYS A 338 -33.06 -18.85 3.02
N VAL A 339 -31.79 -18.55 2.78
CA VAL A 339 -30.68 -19.48 3.02
C VAL A 339 -30.47 -19.70 4.52
N ALA A 340 -30.59 -18.65 5.33
CA ALA A 340 -30.52 -18.74 6.78
C ALA A 340 -31.63 -19.63 7.35
N ASP A 341 -32.87 -19.49 6.87
CA ASP A 341 -33.98 -20.36 7.28
C ASP A 341 -33.70 -21.83 6.98
N LYS A 342 -33.18 -22.14 5.79
CA LYS A 342 -32.79 -23.52 5.42
C LYS A 342 -31.65 -24.07 6.27
N SER A 343 -30.62 -23.25 6.53
CA SER A 343 -29.49 -23.66 7.39
C SER A 343 -29.96 -23.92 8.82
N TRP A 344 -30.86 -23.07 9.33
CA TRP A 344 -31.46 -23.22 10.66
C TRP A 344 -32.30 -24.49 10.74
N GLU A 345 -33.16 -24.78 9.74
CA GLU A 345 -33.94 -26.02 9.67
C GLU A 345 -33.05 -27.26 9.75
N VAL A 346 -31.95 -27.29 8.99
CA VAL A 346 -30.99 -28.41 9.00
C VAL A 346 -30.37 -28.59 10.39
N PHE A 347 -29.85 -27.52 11.00
CA PHE A 347 -29.26 -27.64 12.34
C PHE A 347 -30.27 -27.93 13.44
N HIS A 348 -31.53 -27.51 13.24
CA HIS A 348 -32.63 -27.82 14.13
C HIS A 348 -33.00 -29.30 14.11
N GLU A 349 -33.07 -29.89 12.91
CA GLU A 349 -33.26 -31.34 12.74
C GLU A 349 -32.11 -32.16 13.35
N LEU A 350 -30.86 -31.66 13.23
CA LEU A 350 -29.67 -32.27 13.81
C LEU A 350 -29.57 -32.09 15.33
N GLY A 351 -30.38 -31.21 15.94
CA GLY A 351 -30.29 -30.84 17.36
C GLY A 351 -29.00 -30.09 17.73
N ASN A 352 -28.31 -29.50 16.75
CA ASN A 352 -27.06 -28.76 16.98
C ASN A 352 -27.35 -27.32 17.39
N ARG A 353 -27.63 -27.11 18.69
CA ARG A 353 -28.00 -25.81 19.26
C ARG A 353 -26.95 -24.71 19.05
N LYS A 354 -25.66 -25.06 19.02
CA LYS A 354 -24.58 -24.08 18.77
C LYS A 354 -24.71 -23.46 17.39
N MET A 355 -24.89 -24.31 16.37
CA MET A 355 -25.01 -23.85 15.00
C MET A 355 -26.38 -23.21 14.73
N GLU A 356 -27.46 -23.68 15.37
CA GLU A 356 -28.75 -22.98 15.35
C GLU A 356 -28.59 -21.52 15.80
N LEU A 357 -27.89 -21.29 16.92
CA LEU A 357 -27.63 -19.95 17.44
C LEU A 357 -26.76 -19.12 16.48
N ALA A 358 -25.71 -19.71 15.92
CA ALA A 358 -24.84 -19.04 14.95
C ALA A 358 -25.64 -18.56 13.71
N VAL A 359 -26.54 -19.40 13.19
CA VAL A 359 -27.41 -19.07 12.07
C VAL A 359 -28.41 -17.97 12.45
N LEU A 360 -29.05 -18.06 13.62
CA LEU A 360 -29.97 -17.02 14.10
C LEU A 360 -29.27 -15.67 14.26
N ARG A 361 -28.04 -15.65 14.76
CA ARG A 361 -27.22 -14.44 14.85
C ARG A 361 -26.87 -13.87 13.48
N ALA A 362 -26.46 -14.70 12.53
CA ALA A 362 -26.18 -14.27 11.16
C ALA A 362 -27.44 -13.70 10.48
N LYS A 363 -28.60 -14.35 10.68
CA LYS A 363 -29.89 -13.85 10.21
C LYS A 363 -30.26 -12.50 10.81
N CYS A 364 -30.11 -12.31 12.13
CA CYS A 364 -30.30 -11.01 12.78
C CYS A 364 -29.40 -9.94 12.17
N HIS A 365 -28.14 -10.28 11.88
CA HIS A 365 -27.19 -9.34 11.27
C HIS A 365 -27.60 -8.92 9.86
N VAL A 366 -28.06 -9.88 9.04
CA VAL A 366 -28.60 -9.60 7.70
C VAL A 366 -29.85 -8.72 7.77
N GLN A 367 -30.78 -9.00 8.70
CA GLN A 367 -32.00 -8.22 8.88
C GLN A 367 -31.75 -6.79 9.41
N LEU A 368 -30.62 -6.57 10.09
CA LEU A 368 -30.13 -5.26 10.52
C LEU A 368 -29.48 -4.47 9.38
N ALA A 369 -28.85 -5.15 8.42
CA ALA A 369 -28.07 -4.52 7.35
C ALA A 369 -28.93 -3.87 6.25
N GLY A 370 -30.24 -4.09 6.26
CA GLY A 370 -31.17 -3.49 5.30
C GLY A 370 -31.47 -2.01 5.57
N PRO A 371 -31.91 -1.25 4.54
CA PRO A 371 -32.24 0.18 4.66
C PRO A 371 -33.42 0.44 5.61
N THR A 372 -34.28 -0.55 5.84
CA THR A 372 -35.31 -0.53 6.88
C THR A 372 -35.17 -1.78 7.76
N PRO A 373 -35.13 -1.65 9.10
CA PRO A 373 -35.04 -2.81 9.98
C PRO A 373 -36.26 -3.71 9.80
N ASP A 374 -36.05 -4.99 9.49
CA ASP A 374 -37.15 -5.94 9.32
C ASP A 374 -37.97 -6.02 10.63
N PRO A 375 -39.32 -5.87 10.57
CA PRO A 375 -40.19 -6.03 11.74
C PRO A 375 -40.01 -7.38 12.45
N LYS A 376 -39.59 -8.44 11.74
CA LYS A 376 -39.35 -9.78 12.31
C LYS A 376 -37.98 -9.94 12.98
N ALA A 377 -37.05 -9.01 12.78
CA ALA A 377 -35.69 -9.13 13.28
C ALA A 377 -35.61 -9.22 14.81
N LEU A 378 -36.48 -8.48 15.51
CA LEU A 378 -36.56 -8.55 16.97
C LEU A 378 -37.00 -9.93 17.46
N ASP A 379 -37.88 -10.61 16.73
CA ASP A 379 -38.33 -11.95 17.09
C ASP A 379 -37.24 -12.99 16.84
N THR A 380 -36.48 -12.85 15.75
CA THR A 380 -35.26 -13.67 15.50
C THR A 380 -34.21 -13.45 16.59
N ALA A 381 -34.02 -12.22 17.07
CA ALA A 381 -33.12 -11.94 18.18
C ALA A 381 -33.61 -12.54 19.51
N LYS A 382 -34.93 -12.57 19.76
CA LYS A 382 -35.50 -13.25 20.94
C LYS A 382 -35.27 -14.75 20.87
N GLN A 383 -35.43 -15.34 19.68
CA GLN A 383 -35.12 -16.75 19.44
C GLN A 383 -33.64 -17.05 19.68
N ALA A 384 -32.73 -16.16 19.25
CA ALA A 384 -31.30 -16.31 19.51
C ALA A 384 -30.99 -16.27 21.02
N VAL A 385 -31.56 -15.33 21.78
CA VAL A 385 -31.38 -15.27 23.24
C VAL A 385 -31.93 -16.54 23.91
N ALA A 386 -33.13 -16.99 23.53
CA ALA A 386 -33.73 -18.21 24.08
C ALA A 386 -32.90 -19.46 23.74
N CYS A 387 -32.33 -19.55 22.54
CA CYS A 387 -31.44 -20.63 22.13
C CYS A 387 -30.14 -20.62 22.95
N ALA A 388 -29.55 -19.44 23.19
CA ALA A 388 -28.36 -19.28 24.02
C ALA A 388 -28.60 -19.67 25.49
N GLU A 389 -29.76 -19.32 26.06
CA GLU A 389 -30.16 -19.71 27.42
C GLU A 389 -30.30 -21.22 27.58
N GLN A 390 -30.72 -21.91 26.51
CA GLN A 390 -30.91 -23.36 26.46
C GLN A 390 -29.62 -24.16 26.23
N LEU A 391 -28.47 -23.51 25.99
CA LEU A 391 -27.18 -24.20 25.95
C LEU A 391 -26.85 -24.84 27.29
N ASP A 392 -26.18 -26.00 27.26
CA ASP A 392 -25.79 -26.75 28.46
C ASP A 392 -24.90 -25.89 29.38
N GLN A 393 -25.15 -25.96 30.70
CA GLN A 393 -24.36 -25.20 31.68
C GLN A 393 -22.88 -25.61 31.74
N LEU A 394 -22.55 -26.80 31.23
CA LEU A 394 -21.17 -27.30 31.13
C LEU A 394 -20.43 -26.74 29.89
N ASP A 395 -21.14 -26.05 29.00
CA ASP A 395 -20.54 -25.43 27.84
C ASP A 395 -19.86 -24.12 28.22
N SER A 396 -18.52 -24.12 28.20
CA SER A 396 -17.69 -22.95 28.52
C SER A 396 -18.00 -21.70 27.70
N GLN A 397 -18.70 -21.84 26.57
CA GLN A 397 -19.05 -20.74 25.65
C GLN A 397 -20.46 -20.18 25.86
N LYS A 398 -21.27 -20.74 26.75
CA LYS A 398 -22.66 -20.32 26.96
C LYS A 398 -22.80 -18.82 27.24
N ASP A 399 -22.06 -18.32 28.24
CA ASP A 399 -22.17 -16.93 28.67
C ASP A 399 -21.63 -15.95 27.61
N GLU A 400 -20.62 -16.38 26.83
CA GLU A 400 -20.13 -15.64 25.67
C GLU A 400 -21.21 -15.49 24.59
N GLU A 401 -21.86 -16.60 24.24
CA GLU A 401 -22.87 -16.64 23.20
C GLU A 401 -24.15 -15.91 23.60
N LEU A 402 -24.52 -15.99 24.88
CA LEU A 402 -25.61 -15.23 25.47
C LEU A 402 -25.32 -13.72 25.46
N GLY A 403 -24.10 -13.30 25.80
CA GLY A 403 -23.66 -11.91 25.68
C GLY A 403 -23.74 -11.38 24.25
N ASN A 404 -23.30 -12.18 23.27
CA ASN A 404 -23.40 -11.84 21.85
C ASN A 404 -24.85 -11.69 21.37
N ALA A 405 -25.75 -12.57 21.80
CA ALA A 405 -27.17 -12.51 21.46
C ALA A 405 -27.84 -11.24 22.03
N TRP A 406 -27.56 -10.90 23.30
CA TRP A 406 -28.04 -9.66 23.92
C TRP A 406 -27.48 -8.39 23.26
N LEU A 407 -26.23 -8.42 22.80
CA LEU A 407 -25.64 -7.30 22.06
C LEU A 407 -26.39 -7.06 20.73
N GLN A 408 -26.70 -8.11 19.96
CA GLN A 408 -27.51 -7.98 18.73
C GLN A 408 -28.93 -7.47 19.04
N MET A 409 -29.55 -7.98 20.11
CA MET A 409 -30.85 -7.51 20.59
C MET A 409 -30.84 -6.02 20.91
N SER A 410 -29.79 -5.53 21.58
CA SER A 410 -29.65 -4.10 21.88
C SER A 410 -29.56 -3.25 20.62
N ARG A 411 -28.70 -3.63 19.66
CA ARG A 411 -28.56 -2.91 18.39
C ARG A 411 -29.87 -2.82 17.61
N LEU A 412 -30.66 -3.91 17.60
CA LEU A 412 -32.00 -3.94 17.01
C LEU A 412 -32.99 -3.00 17.71
N ARG A 413 -32.97 -2.96 19.04
CA ARG A 413 -33.82 -2.06 19.83
C ARG A 413 -33.41 -0.60 19.61
N ASN A 414 -32.11 -0.32 19.53
CA ASN A 414 -31.61 1.02 19.23
C ASN A 414 -32.03 1.48 17.82
N ALA A 415 -31.93 0.61 16.82
CA ALA A 415 -32.42 0.90 15.46
C ALA A 415 -33.94 1.12 15.35
N ARG A 416 -34.71 0.77 16.39
CA ARG A 416 -36.16 1.02 16.51
C ARG A 416 -36.49 2.16 17.48
N ASP A 417 -35.49 2.95 17.87
CA ASP A 417 -35.60 4.03 18.85
C ASP A 417 -36.06 3.58 20.26
N GLU A 418 -35.97 2.29 20.60
CA GLU A 418 -36.25 1.76 21.93
C GLU A 418 -35.03 1.89 22.87
N SER A 419 -34.52 3.11 23.05
CA SER A 419 -33.24 3.38 23.73
C SER A 419 -33.15 2.80 25.15
N ILE A 420 -34.22 2.86 25.94
CA ILE A 420 -34.25 2.33 27.32
C ILE A 420 -34.10 0.79 27.34
N ASN A 421 -34.78 0.10 26.43
CA ASN A 421 -34.69 -1.36 26.35
C ASN A 421 -33.33 -1.79 25.77
N ALA A 422 -32.75 -0.99 24.89
CA ALA A 422 -31.40 -1.20 24.36
C ALA A 422 -30.32 -1.05 25.46
N GLN A 423 -30.45 -0.06 26.35
CA GLN A 423 -29.57 0.09 27.52
C GLN A 423 -29.62 -1.15 28.42
N LYS A 424 -30.83 -1.61 28.80
CA LYS A 424 -30.99 -2.83 29.62
C LYS A 424 -30.37 -4.06 28.96
N ALA A 425 -30.55 -4.22 27.64
CA ALA A 425 -29.96 -5.32 26.89
C ALA A 425 -28.41 -5.24 26.85
N LEU A 426 -27.82 -4.05 26.83
CA LEU A 426 -26.38 -3.86 26.93
C LEU A 426 -25.85 -4.17 28.33
N GLU A 427 -26.56 -3.75 29.38
CA GLU A 427 -26.21 -4.09 30.76
C GLU A 427 -26.19 -5.61 30.97
N THR A 428 -27.18 -6.34 30.44
CA THR A 428 -27.19 -7.80 30.49
C THR A 428 -26.07 -8.41 29.66
N ALA A 429 -25.77 -7.87 28.47
CA ALA A 429 -24.66 -8.34 27.65
C ALA A 429 -23.31 -8.18 28.37
N ILE A 430 -23.07 -7.05 29.03
CA ILE A 430 -21.87 -6.78 29.82
C ILE A 430 -21.74 -7.80 30.96
N GLN A 431 -22.82 -8.06 31.70
CA GLN A 431 -22.81 -9.05 32.79
C GLN A 431 -22.46 -10.46 32.28
N SER A 432 -23.00 -10.86 31.12
CA SER A 432 -22.71 -12.15 30.51
C SER A 432 -21.26 -12.24 30.04
N PHE A 433 -20.72 -11.18 29.42
CA PHE A 433 -19.31 -11.16 29.03
C PHE A 433 -18.37 -11.15 30.25
N GLU A 434 -18.73 -10.49 31.34
CA GLU A 434 -17.98 -10.53 32.60
C GLU A 434 -18.00 -11.94 33.21
N ALA A 435 -19.15 -12.62 33.21
CA ALA A 435 -19.30 -14.00 33.66
C ALA A 435 -18.47 -14.98 32.81
N ALA A 436 -18.43 -14.78 31.50
CA ALA A 436 -17.60 -15.54 30.55
C ALA A 436 -16.09 -15.24 30.65
N GLY A 437 -15.68 -14.28 31.49
CA GLY A 437 -14.29 -13.81 31.55
C GLY A 437 -13.84 -13.00 30.32
N GLN A 438 -14.75 -12.67 29.41
CA GLN A 438 -14.50 -11.91 28.18
C GLN A 438 -14.46 -10.41 28.42
N ARG A 439 -13.45 -9.96 29.19
CA ARG A 439 -13.34 -8.55 29.60
C ARG A 439 -13.24 -7.55 28.44
N ARG A 440 -12.63 -7.94 27.32
CA ARG A 440 -12.56 -7.10 26.10
C ARG A 440 -13.94 -6.88 25.47
N ARG A 441 -14.76 -7.93 25.35
CA ARG A 441 -16.13 -7.77 24.82
C ARG A 441 -17.04 -7.02 25.79
N ALA A 442 -16.85 -7.19 27.09
CA ALA A 442 -17.53 -6.37 28.10
C ALA A 442 -17.15 -4.88 27.97
N ALA A 443 -15.88 -4.56 27.69
CA ALA A 443 -15.45 -3.20 27.40
C ALA A 443 -16.10 -2.63 26.13
N GLU A 444 -16.11 -3.40 25.04
CA GLU A 444 -16.76 -3.01 23.77
C GLU A 444 -18.26 -2.73 23.95
N ALA A 445 -18.98 -3.63 24.63
CA ALA A 445 -20.40 -3.41 24.98
C ALA A 445 -20.59 -2.21 25.93
N GLY A 446 -19.64 -1.96 26.83
CA GLY A 446 -19.62 -0.79 27.70
C GLY A 446 -19.46 0.53 26.94
N LEU A 447 -18.68 0.55 25.86
CA LEU A 447 -18.57 1.72 24.96
C LEU A 447 -19.87 1.98 24.20
N GLU A 448 -20.52 0.92 23.70
CA GLU A 448 -21.85 1.05 23.06
C GLU A 448 -22.90 1.59 24.05
N LEU A 449 -22.85 1.16 25.32
CA LEU A 449 -23.72 1.69 26.36
C LEU A 449 -23.45 3.17 26.65
N ALA A 450 -22.17 3.56 26.72
CA ALA A 450 -21.80 4.96 26.93
C ALA A 450 -22.23 5.86 25.76
N ASP A 451 -22.07 5.42 24.50
CA ASP A 451 -22.53 6.15 23.31
C ASP A 451 -24.06 6.28 23.28
N LEU A 452 -24.77 5.20 23.60
CA LEU A 452 -26.24 5.22 23.68
C LEU A 452 -26.73 6.18 24.78
N SER A 453 -26.11 6.17 25.96
CA SER A 453 -26.42 7.10 27.05
C SER A 453 -26.16 8.55 26.66
N ALA A 454 -25.09 8.82 25.90
CA ALA A 454 -24.80 10.15 25.36
C ALA A 454 -25.90 10.64 24.38
N LYS A 455 -26.38 9.76 23.49
CA LYS A 455 -27.48 10.06 22.55
C LYS A 455 -28.80 10.38 23.25
N VAL A 456 -29.07 9.72 24.39
CA VAL A 456 -30.24 9.98 25.25
C VAL A 456 -30.03 11.23 26.14
N GLN A 457 -28.87 11.90 26.04
CA GLN A 457 -28.48 13.06 26.85
C GLN A 457 -28.28 12.75 28.35
N ASP A 458 -28.12 11.46 28.70
CA ASP A 458 -27.63 11.06 30.03
C ASP A 458 -26.11 11.06 30.05
N TYR A 459 -25.55 12.27 30.03
CA TYR A 459 -24.13 12.49 29.95
C TYR A 459 -23.36 12.00 31.19
N ALA A 460 -23.99 11.99 32.36
CA ALA A 460 -23.36 11.52 33.60
C ALA A 460 -23.06 10.02 33.52
N SER A 461 -24.06 9.21 33.18
CA SER A 461 -23.89 7.77 32.99
C SER A 461 -22.92 7.45 31.84
N ALA A 462 -22.93 8.24 30.77
CA ALA A 462 -22.00 8.08 29.65
C ALA A 462 -20.54 8.28 30.06
N VAL A 463 -20.23 9.36 30.80
CA VAL A 463 -18.88 9.65 31.30
C VAL A 463 -18.43 8.60 32.29
N ASP A 464 -19.28 8.20 33.23
CA ASP A 464 -18.94 7.19 34.25
C ASP A 464 -18.62 5.84 33.60
N MET A 465 -19.43 5.41 32.64
CA MET A 465 -19.21 4.15 31.93
C MET A 465 -17.96 4.21 31.05
N ALA A 466 -17.74 5.29 30.27
CA ALA A 466 -16.55 5.42 29.44
C ALA A 466 -15.25 5.48 30.26
N ARG A 467 -15.25 6.14 31.43
CA ARG A 467 -14.11 6.10 32.38
C ARG A 467 -13.90 4.71 32.97
N LYS A 468 -14.97 4.00 33.31
CA LYS A 468 -14.88 2.60 33.78
C LYS A 468 -14.22 1.73 32.71
N VAL A 469 -14.65 1.83 31.45
CA VAL A 469 -14.03 1.10 30.32
C VAL A 469 -12.56 1.49 30.13
N GLN A 470 -12.24 2.79 30.09
CA GLN A 470 -10.86 3.28 29.97
C GLN A 470 -9.96 2.65 31.03
N SER A 471 -10.39 2.67 32.30
CA SER A 471 -9.62 2.09 33.41
C SER A 471 -9.44 0.57 33.30
N LEU A 472 -10.41 -0.12 32.73
CA LEU A 472 -10.40 -1.57 32.55
C LEU A 472 -9.47 -1.98 31.40
N CYS A 473 -9.52 -1.26 30.27
CA CYS A 473 -8.61 -1.44 29.14
C CYS A 473 -7.16 -1.14 29.53
N ARG A 474 -6.91 -0.05 30.28
CA ARG A 474 -5.58 0.30 30.80
C ARG A 474 -4.98 -0.81 31.66
N LYS A 475 -5.76 -1.40 32.58
CA LYS A 475 -5.32 -2.52 33.42
C LYS A 475 -4.99 -3.79 32.64
N GLN A 476 -5.53 -3.93 31.43
CA GLN A 476 -5.33 -5.09 30.56
C GLN A 476 -4.28 -4.85 29.47
N ASN A 477 -3.64 -3.68 29.45
CA ASN A 477 -2.79 -3.22 28.35
C ASN A 477 -3.52 -3.27 26.98
N ASP A 478 -4.85 -3.11 26.95
CA ASP A 478 -5.62 -2.97 25.71
C ASP A 478 -5.62 -1.50 25.27
N VAL A 479 -4.51 -1.10 24.64
CA VAL A 479 -4.26 0.27 24.19
C VAL A 479 -5.35 0.78 23.24
N LYS A 480 -5.86 -0.09 22.35
CA LYS A 480 -6.91 0.27 21.39
C LYS A 480 -8.25 0.51 22.09
N GLY A 481 -8.62 -0.34 23.04
CA GLY A 481 -9.83 -0.17 23.85
C GLY A 481 -9.78 1.11 24.70
N GLU A 482 -8.60 1.42 25.27
CA GLU A 482 -8.37 2.66 26.02
C GLU A 482 -8.53 3.91 25.15
N ALA A 483 -7.91 3.92 23.96
CA ALA A 483 -8.01 5.01 23.00
C ALA A 483 -9.46 5.24 22.53
N SER A 484 -10.22 4.16 22.32
CA SER A 484 -11.63 4.22 21.92
C SER A 484 -12.51 4.82 23.02
N ALA A 485 -12.22 4.50 24.28
CA ALA A 485 -12.91 5.08 25.42
C ALA A 485 -12.63 6.59 25.57
N LEU A 486 -11.38 7.00 25.35
CA LEU A 486 -10.96 8.40 25.35
C LEU A 486 -11.60 9.20 24.21
N LEU A 487 -11.67 8.62 23.01
CA LEU A 487 -12.33 9.25 21.86
C LEU A 487 -13.82 9.49 22.14
N LEU A 488 -14.51 8.51 22.74
CA LEU A 488 -15.91 8.66 23.15
C LEU A 488 -16.08 9.72 24.24
N LEU A 489 -15.20 9.73 25.25
CA LEU A 489 -15.19 10.78 26.28
C LEU A 489 -15.03 12.17 25.66
N GLY A 490 -14.13 12.32 24.69
CA GLY A 490 -13.93 13.58 23.99
C GLY A 490 -15.21 14.04 23.26
N GLY A 491 -15.90 13.13 22.58
CA GLY A 491 -17.19 13.41 21.94
C GLY A 491 -18.29 13.82 22.93
N VAL A 492 -18.37 13.11 24.07
CA VAL A 492 -19.33 13.44 25.14
C VAL A 492 -19.03 14.81 25.76
N PHE A 493 -17.77 15.15 26.00
CA PHE A 493 -17.38 16.47 26.49
C PHE A 493 -17.68 17.58 25.49
N LEU A 494 -17.50 17.34 24.19
CA LEU A 494 -17.88 18.28 23.14
C LEU A 494 -19.39 18.59 23.17
N GLN A 495 -20.24 17.56 23.36
CA GLN A 495 -21.70 17.73 23.49
C GLN A 495 -22.11 18.47 24.77
N GLN A 496 -21.33 18.35 25.84
CA GLN A 496 -21.50 19.13 27.08
C GLN A 496 -20.93 20.56 26.98
N HIS A 497 -20.31 20.93 25.86
CA HIS A 497 -19.55 22.17 25.67
C HIS A 497 -18.30 22.31 26.57
N ASP A 498 -17.79 21.22 27.13
CA ASP A 498 -16.46 21.18 27.77
C ASP A 498 -15.37 20.98 26.71
N ASN A 499 -15.07 22.04 25.97
CA ASN A 499 -14.13 22.01 24.85
C ASN A 499 -12.70 21.64 25.28
N LEU A 500 -12.29 22.03 26.49
CA LEU A 500 -10.95 21.73 27.00
C LEU A 500 -10.84 20.28 27.48
N GLY A 501 -11.88 19.73 28.10
CA GLY A 501 -11.98 18.30 28.40
C GLY A 501 -11.96 17.46 27.12
N ALA A 502 -12.71 17.90 26.09
CA ALA A 502 -12.75 17.24 24.79
C ALA A 502 -11.39 17.19 24.09
N LEU A 503 -10.69 18.34 24.06
CA LEU A 503 -9.38 18.46 23.41
C LEU A 503 -8.33 17.55 24.05
N LYS A 504 -8.24 17.53 25.39
CA LYS A 504 -7.32 16.63 26.12
C LYS A 504 -7.61 15.16 25.85
N ALA A 505 -8.88 14.75 25.92
CA ALA A 505 -9.25 13.36 25.69
C ALA A 505 -8.97 12.92 24.23
N ALA A 506 -9.17 13.82 23.26
CA ALA A 506 -8.91 13.56 21.85
C ALA A 506 -7.40 13.49 21.53
N GLU A 507 -6.57 14.34 22.13
CA GLU A 507 -5.11 14.29 22.00
C GLU A 507 -4.52 13.00 22.59
N GLU A 508 -4.97 12.60 23.79
CA GLU A 508 -4.56 11.32 24.38
C GLU A 508 -4.99 10.13 23.51
N ALA A 509 -6.21 10.14 22.95
CA ALA A 509 -6.68 9.11 22.03
C ALA A 509 -5.83 9.05 20.76
N PHE A 510 -5.48 10.20 20.18
CA PHE A 510 -4.62 10.30 18.98
C PHE A 510 -3.25 9.65 19.21
N GLU A 511 -2.58 9.95 20.32
CA GLU A 511 -1.27 9.37 20.61
C GLU A 511 -1.32 7.85 20.74
N LEU A 512 -2.36 7.32 21.39
CA LEU A 512 -2.54 5.88 21.55
C LEU A 512 -2.88 5.19 20.22
N PHE A 513 -3.73 5.77 19.38
CA PHE A 513 -4.02 5.21 18.05
C PHE A 513 -2.80 5.22 17.14
N ARG A 514 -1.96 6.26 17.24
CA ARG A 514 -0.68 6.33 16.52
C ARG A 514 0.30 5.24 16.98
N GLN A 515 0.36 4.94 18.27
CA GLN A 515 1.17 3.83 18.80
C GLN A 515 0.71 2.46 18.29
N VAL A 516 -0.62 2.28 18.15
CA VAL A 516 -1.21 1.03 17.65
C VAL A 516 -1.12 0.91 16.12
N GLY A 517 -0.89 2.02 15.40
CA GLY A 517 -0.88 2.07 13.94
C GLY A 517 -2.28 2.05 13.30
N ASP A 518 -3.34 2.35 14.07
CA ASP A 518 -4.71 2.42 13.55
C ASP A 518 -4.96 3.79 12.88
N ARG A 519 -4.51 3.91 11.62
CA ARG A 519 -4.55 5.16 10.83
C ARG A 519 -5.94 5.75 10.66
N VAL A 520 -6.99 4.91 10.62
CA VAL A 520 -8.38 5.37 10.49
C VAL A 520 -8.83 6.06 11.78
N GLN A 521 -8.58 5.44 12.93
CA GLN A 521 -8.94 6.03 14.22
C GLN A 521 -8.04 7.21 14.60
N GLU A 522 -6.79 7.22 14.12
CA GLU A 522 -5.89 8.38 14.20
C GLU A 522 -6.53 9.61 13.54
N ALA A 523 -7.06 9.48 12.32
CA ALA A 523 -7.76 10.55 11.62
C ALA A 523 -9.04 11.00 12.37
N HIS A 524 -9.82 10.06 12.91
CA HIS A 524 -11.01 10.40 13.71
C HIS A 524 -10.68 11.17 15.00
N ALA A 525 -9.59 10.82 15.68
CA ALA A 525 -9.12 11.57 16.85
C ALA A 525 -8.73 13.00 16.47
N LEU A 526 -8.01 13.19 15.35
CA LEU A 526 -7.66 14.52 14.83
C LEU A 526 -8.88 15.35 14.41
N PHE A 527 -9.92 14.72 13.84
CA PHE A 527 -11.19 15.41 13.58
C PHE A 527 -11.79 15.95 14.87
N LEU A 528 -11.77 15.17 15.94
CA LEU A 528 -12.31 15.59 17.23
C LEU A 528 -11.46 16.70 17.89
N VAL A 529 -10.12 16.64 17.79
CA VAL A 529 -9.22 17.73 18.21
C VAL A 529 -9.57 19.03 17.47
N SER A 530 -9.74 18.94 16.15
CA SER A 530 -10.07 20.09 15.31
C SER A 530 -11.44 20.67 15.69
N GLN A 531 -12.46 19.85 15.85
CA GLN A 531 -13.81 20.28 16.25
C GLN A 531 -13.82 20.93 17.65
N ALA A 532 -13.13 20.34 18.63
CA ALA A 532 -13.01 20.89 19.98
C ALA A 532 -12.26 22.24 19.96
N GLY A 533 -11.17 22.33 19.21
CA GLY A 533 -10.42 23.56 18.99
C GLY A 533 -11.27 24.65 18.33
N ARG A 534 -12.11 24.29 17.35
CA ARG A 534 -13.05 25.22 16.69
C ARG A 534 -14.01 25.86 17.68
N GLN A 535 -14.71 25.04 18.48
CA GLN A 535 -15.68 25.53 19.45
C GLN A 535 -15.01 26.38 20.55
N HIS A 536 -13.79 26.02 20.94
CA HIS A 536 -13.02 26.83 21.88
C HIS A 536 -12.64 28.20 21.28
N CYS A 537 -12.25 28.24 20.00
CA CYS A 537 -11.91 29.48 19.29
C CYS A 537 -13.11 30.42 19.14
N THR A 538 -14.31 29.90 18.86
CA THR A 538 -15.52 30.73 18.74
C THR A 538 -15.94 31.35 20.07
N MET A 539 -15.72 30.66 21.21
CA MET A 539 -16.01 31.17 22.55
C MET A 539 -14.92 32.12 23.08
N SER A 540 -13.64 31.91 22.71
CA SER A 540 -12.49 32.66 23.23
C SER A 540 -12.19 33.98 22.50
N LYS A 541 -13.08 34.46 21.62
CA LYS A 541 -12.93 35.75 20.89
C LYS A 541 -12.67 36.96 21.82
N ALA A 542 -12.87 36.83 23.13
CA ALA A 542 -12.57 37.84 24.14
C ALA A 542 -11.08 37.96 24.54
N THR A 543 -10.21 37.00 24.20
CA THR A 543 -8.78 37.00 24.58
C THR A 543 -7.86 36.64 23.40
N VAL A 544 -7.37 37.67 22.72
CA VAL A 544 -6.58 37.61 21.46
C VAL A 544 -5.40 36.63 21.52
N GLY A 545 -4.68 36.52 22.65
CA GLY A 545 -3.48 35.68 22.74
C GLY A 545 -3.74 34.17 22.81
N LYS A 546 -4.87 33.73 23.38
CA LYS A 546 -5.18 32.29 23.48
C LYS A 546 -5.87 31.76 22.23
N TYR A 547 -6.63 32.61 21.54
CA TYR A 547 -7.31 32.27 20.29
C TYR A 547 -6.36 31.66 19.24
N TRP A 548 -5.23 32.32 18.95
CA TRP A 548 -4.30 31.88 17.91
C TRP A 548 -3.58 30.56 18.22
N ILE A 549 -3.38 30.24 19.50
CA ILE A 549 -2.76 28.97 19.92
C ILE A 549 -3.69 27.80 19.58
N TYR A 550 -4.96 27.89 19.98
CA TYR A 550 -5.94 26.85 19.70
C TYR A 550 -6.35 26.79 18.24
N PHE A 551 -6.39 27.95 17.55
CA PHE A 551 -6.65 28.01 16.12
C PHE A 551 -5.54 27.32 15.32
N GLY A 552 -4.27 27.59 15.62
CA GLY A 552 -3.13 26.95 14.95
C GLY A 552 -3.10 25.44 15.19
N ALA A 553 -3.30 24.99 16.43
CA ALA A 553 -3.35 23.57 16.76
C ALA A 553 -4.52 22.85 16.05
N ALA A 554 -5.70 23.46 16.02
CA ALA A 554 -6.87 22.89 15.34
C ALA A 554 -6.70 22.86 13.82
N LEU A 555 -6.08 23.88 13.24
CA LEU A 555 -5.76 23.91 11.80
C LEU A 555 -4.75 22.82 11.45
N GLN A 556 -3.69 22.65 12.25
CA GLN A 556 -2.70 21.60 12.06
C GLN A 556 -3.33 20.20 12.16
N ALA A 557 -4.18 19.98 13.17
CA ALA A 557 -4.88 18.70 13.31
C ALA A 557 -5.78 18.41 12.09
N ALA A 558 -6.46 19.42 11.54
CA ALA A 558 -7.29 19.26 10.35
C ALA A 558 -6.46 18.95 9.09
N THR A 559 -5.29 19.59 8.92
CA THR A 559 -4.38 19.31 7.79
C THR A 559 -3.74 17.93 7.90
N ASP A 560 -3.34 17.51 9.11
CA ASP A 560 -2.76 16.20 9.34
C ASP A 560 -3.80 15.09 9.08
N ALA A 561 -5.06 15.32 9.48
CA ALA A 561 -6.15 14.39 9.22
C ALA A 561 -6.46 14.26 7.72
N MET A 562 -6.36 15.36 6.95
CA MET A 562 -6.51 15.34 5.49
C MET A 562 -5.39 14.54 4.82
N ALA A 563 -4.13 14.80 5.20
CA ALA A 563 -2.98 14.06 4.67
C ALA A 563 -3.05 12.56 4.96
N LEU A 564 -3.54 12.18 6.16
CA LEU A 564 -3.80 10.78 6.48
C LEU A 564 -4.95 10.20 5.62
N ALA A 565 -6.02 10.97 5.41
CA ALA A 565 -7.22 10.50 4.72
C ALA A 565 -7.02 10.27 3.21
N GLU A 566 -6.07 10.95 2.55
CA GLU A 566 -5.76 10.80 1.12
C GLU A 566 -5.46 9.35 0.70
N HIS A 567 -4.97 8.52 1.62
CA HIS A 567 -4.62 7.12 1.36
C HIS A 567 -5.55 6.11 2.03
N LEU A 568 -6.56 6.57 2.77
CA LEU A 568 -7.46 5.71 3.57
C LEU A 568 -8.86 5.56 2.95
N GLY A 569 -9.29 6.52 2.12
CA GLY A 569 -10.50 6.41 1.29
C GLY A 569 -11.35 7.68 1.22
N ASP A 570 -12.18 7.77 0.17
CA ASP A 570 -12.92 8.98 -0.21
C ASP A 570 -13.87 9.49 0.88
N MET A 571 -14.47 8.61 1.68
CA MET A 571 -15.38 9.00 2.77
C MET A 571 -14.63 9.73 3.90
N LEU A 572 -13.46 9.24 4.30
CA LEU A 572 -12.62 9.89 5.32
C LEU A 572 -12.07 11.22 4.79
N LEU A 573 -11.67 11.24 3.52
CA LEU A 573 -11.17 12.45 2.86
C LEU A 573 -12.23 13.55 2.79
N ALA A 574 -13.47 13.19 2.44
CA ALA A 574 -14.60 14.13 2.44
C ALA A 574 -14.86 14.75 3.83
N HIS A 575 -14.76 13.96 4.90
CA HIS A 575 -14.88 14.47 6.27
C HIS A 575 -13.70 15.39 6.66
N ALA A 576 -12.48 15.06 6.21
CA ALA A 576 -11.32 15.89 6.46
C ALA A 576 -11.46 17.28 5.80
N TYR A 577 -11.95 17.34 4.56
CA TYR A 577 -12.24 18.60 3.87
C TYR A 577 -13.27 19.46 4.61
N VAL A 578 -14.34 18.85 5.14
CA VAL A 578 -15.33 19.58 5.96
C VAL A 578 -14.67 20.17 7.21
N VAL A 579 -13.93 19.36 7.97
CA VAL A 579 -13.30 19.80 9.22
C VAL A 579 -12.28 20.91 8.97
N LEU A 580 -11.51 20.81 7.89
CA LEU A 580 -10.54 21.82 7.47
C LEU A 580 -11.26 23.13 7.07
N ALA A 581 -12.29 23.05 6.24
CA ALA A 581 -13.09 24.20 5.85
C ALA A 581 -13.71 24.89 7.07
N GLU A 582 -14.29 24.12 8.02
CA GLU A 582 -14.89 24.64 9.24
C GLU A 582 -13.92 25.48 10.10
N ILE A 583 -12.64 25.07 10.17
CA ILE A 583 -11.60 25.85 10.87
C ILE A 583 -11.20 27.07 10.05
N GLN A 584 -10.95 26.91 8.76
CA GLN A 584 -10.49 27.98 7.87
C GLN A 584 -11.49 29.15 7.81
N VAL A 585 -12.81 28.91 7.92
CA VAL A 585 -13.84 29.98 7.99
C VAL A 585 -13.55 31.00 9.10
N LEU A 586 -12.97 30.55 10.22
CA LEU A 586 -12.71 31.41 11.38
C LEU A 586 -11.66 32.50 11.10
N SER A 587 -10.86 32.34 10.04
CA SER A 587 -9.79 33.27 9.66
C SER A 587 -10.08 33.92 8.31
N VAL A 588 -10.20 35.25 8.30
CA VAL A 588 -10.49 36.05 7.09
C VAL A 588 -9.61 35.67 5.87
N PRO A 589 -8.27 35.55 5.97
CA PRO A 589 -7.44 35.22 4.81
C PRO A 589 -7.68 33.82 4.24
N LEU A 590 -8.21 32.88 5.02
CA LEU A 590 -8.39 31.48 4.61
C LEU A 590 -9.81 31.16 4.14
N ARG A 591 -10.72 32.15 4.10
CA ARG A 591 -12.12 31.93 3.70
C ARG A 591 -12.27 31.44 2.26
N ARG A 592 -11.34 31.79 1.38
CA ARG A 592 -11.34 31.29 -0.01
C ARG A 592 -11.03 29.79 -0.04
N ASP A 593 -9.95 29.40 0.62
CA ASP A 593 -9.56 27.98 0.76
C ASP A 593 -10.67 27.17 1.44
N ALA A 594 -11.36 27.77 2.43
CA ALA A 594 -12.51 27.16 3.09
C ALA A 594 -13.66 26.88 2.12
N LEU A 595 -13.94 27.80 1.19
CA LEU A 595 -14.99 27.63 0.18
C LEU A 595 -14.63 26.50 -0.79
N GLU A 596 -13.37 26.46 -1.26
CA GLU A 596 -12.87 25.42 -2.16
C GLU A 596 -12.91 24.04 -1.49
N ASN A 597 -12.44 23.93 -0.24
CA ASN A 597 -12.50 22.69 0.53
C ASN A 597 -13.95 22.25 0.81
N ALA A 598 -14.87 23.18 1.10
CA ALA A 598 -16.28 22.85 1.26
C ALA A 598 -16.96 22.40 -0.06
N GLN A 599 -16.46 22.82 -1.23
CA GLN A 599 -16.90 22.33 -2.54
C GLN A 599 -16.37 20.91 -2.81
N GLN A 600 -15.08 20.67 -2.59
CA GLN A 600 -14.49 19.34 -2.70
C GLN A 600 -15.22 18.32 -1.81
N ALA A 601 -15.56 18.72 -0.57
CA ALA A 601 -16.36 17.89 0.32
C ALA A 601 -17.77 17.59 -0.24
N SER A 602 -18.49 18.60 -0.75
CA SER A 602 -19.83 18.40 -1.29
C SER A 602 -19.86 17.46 -2.48
N ASP A 603 -18.86 17.57 -3.36
CA ASP A 603 -18.74 16.76 -4.57
C ASP A 603 -18.44 15.29 -4.21
N LEU A 604 -17.46 15.07 -3.34
CA LEU A 604 -17.13 13.73 -2.84
C LEU A 604 -18.34 13.08 -2.13
N PHE A 605 -19.01 13.80 -1.23
CA PHE A 605 -20.20 13.24 -0.57
C PHE A 605 -21.36 12.98 -1.54
N SER A 606 -21.52 13.80 -2.58
CA SER A 606 -22.53 13.58 -3.60
C SER A 606 -22.24 12.33 -4.43
N HIS A 607 -20.99 12.12 -4.84
CA HIS A 607 -20.55 10.89 -5.52
C HIS A 607 -20.74 9.64 -4.66
N LEU A 608 -20.54 9.76 -3.34
CA LEU A 608 -20.73 8.67 -2.38
C LEU A 608 -22.20 8.45 -1.99
N GLY A 609 -23.13 9.29 -2.45
CA GLY A 609 -24.55 9.21 -2.07
C GLY A 609 -24.85 9.57 -0.61
N HIS A 610 -23.94 10.28 0.06
CA HIS A 610 -24.06 10.62 1.48
C HIS A 610 -24.77 11.98 1.69
N ALA A 611 -26.11 11.96 1.64
CA ALA A 611 -26.94 13.17 1.64
C ALA A 611 -26.67 14.14 2.82
N ALA A 612 -26.46 13.62 4.04
CA ALA A 612 -26.20 14.46 5.21
C ALA A 612 -24.89 15.24 5.10
N GLY A 613 -23.84 14.62 4.55
CA GLY A 613 -22.52 15.25 4.34
C GLY A 613 -22.55 16.26 3.20
N THR A 614 -23.25 15.95 2.11
CA THR A 614 -23.48 16.90 1.01
C THR A 614 -24.22 18.13 1.50
N ALA A 615 -25.30 17.95 2.27
CA ALA A 615 -26.09 19.06 2.82
C ALA A 615 -25.27 19.94 3.77
N HIS A 616 -24.49 19.33 4.67
CA HIS A 616 -23.63 20.06 5.62
C HIS A 616 -22.52 20.85 4.91
N SER A 617 -21.92 20.27 3.88
CA SER A 617 -20.90 20.95 3.08
C SER A 617 -21.47 22.15 2.32
N LEU A 618 -22.67 22.02 1.74
CA LEU A 618 -23.40 23.12 1.11
C LEU A 618 -23.81 24.21 2.11
N GLU A 619 -24.22 23.84 3.33
CA GLU A 619 -24.52 24.80 4.39
C GLU A 619 -23.27 25.61 4.77
N LEU A 620 -22.10 24.95 4.84
CA LEU A 620 -20.82 25.59 5.09
C LEU A 620 -20.40 26.54 3.96
N GLN A 621 -20.63 26.18 2.70
CA GLN A 621 -20.42 27.08 1.55
C GLN A 621 -21.28 28.35 1.67
N GLY A 622 -22.53 28.22 2.12
CA GLY A 622 -23.41 29.36 2.34
C GLY A 622 -22.92 30.27 3.47
N LEU A 623 -22.44 29.68 4.57
CA LEU A 623 -21.83 30.41 5.69
C LEU A 623 -20.58 31.19 5.25
N VAL A 624 -19.68 30.54 4.51
CA VAL A 624 -18.45 31.17 3.99
C VAL A 624 -18.77 32.30 3.01
N SER A 625 -19.72 32.08 2.10
CA SER A 625 -20.16 33.07 1.12
C SER A 625 -20.79 34.30 1.77
N TYR A 626 -21.57 34.10 2.84
CA TYR A 626 -22.11 35.20 3.64
C TYR A 626 -20.99 36.02 4.30
N ASP A 627 -20.02 35.33 4.91
CA ASP A 627 -18.86 35.94 5.56
C ASP A 627 -17.94 36.69 4.58
N MET A 628 -17.89 36.24 3.31
CA MET A 628 -17.21 36.90 2.19
C MET A 628 -18.01 38.06 1.57
N GLN A 629 -19.16 38.44 2.13
CA GLN A 629 -20.05 39.51 1.65
C GLN A 629 -20.69 39.23 0.28
N ASN A 630 -20.91 37.95 -0.07
CA ASN A 630 -21.65 37.55 -1.27
C ASN A 630 -23.01 36.92 -0.89
N PRO A 631 -24.05 37.75 -0.63
CA PRO A 631 -25.33 37.25 -0.13
C PRO A 631 -26.10 36.42 -1.16
N ALA A 632 -25.89 36.65 -2.46
CA ALA A 632 -26.57 35.89 -3.52
C ALA A 632 -26.10 34.42 -3.54
N ALA A 633 -24.78 34.20 -3.51
CA ALA A 633 -24.20 32.86 -3.44
C ALA A 633 -24.52 32.16 -2.10
N ALA A 634 -24.61 32.92 -1.00
CA ALA A 634 -24.99 32.38 0.31
C ALA A 634 -26.41 31.80 0.31
N VAL A 635 -27.39 32.55 -0.21
CA VAL A 635 -28.78 32.10 -0.31
C VAL A 635 -28.91 30.89 -1.23
N GLU A 636 -28.23 30.88 -2.38
CA GLU A 636 -28.24 29.74 -3.30
C GLU A 636 -27.70 28.46 -2.64
N ALA A 637 -26.57 28.56 -1.93
CA ALA A 637 -25.97 27.42 -1.24
C ALA A 637 -26.89 26.90 -0.10
N TRP A 638 -27.50 27.78 0.69
CA TRP A 638 -28.45 27.38 1.73
C TRP A 638 -29.75 26.80 1.18
N ASP A 639 -30.25 27.26 0.04
CA ASP A 639 -31.41 26.65 -0.63
C ASP A 639 -31.09 25.25 -1.16
N LYS A 640 -29.91 25.05 -1.74
CA LYS A 640 -29.43 23.71 -2.14
C LYS A 640 -29.30 22.79 -0.92
N ALA A 641 -28.66 23.25 0.16
CA ALA A 641 -28.54 22.50 1.40
C ALA A 641 -29.91 22.10 1.98
N LYS A 642 -30.87 23.03 1.98
CA LYS A 642 -32.25 22.82 2.44
C LYS A 642 -32.96 21.71 1.67
N LEU A 643 -32.82 21.66 0.34
CA LEU A 643 -33.40 20.62 -0.49
C LEU A 643 -32.83 19.23 -0.15
N VAL A 644 -31.51 19.14 0.04
CA VAL A 644 -30.84 17.89 0.40
C VAL A 644 -31.20 17.45 1.83
N TYR A 645 -31.29 18.38 2.80
CA TYR A 645 -31.75 18.06 4.15
C TYR A 645 -33.22 17.58 4.19
N ALA A 646 -34.08 18.14 3.33
CA ALA A 646 -35.45 17.67 3.19
C ALA A 646 -35.52 16.23 2.64
N GLN A 647 -34.65 15.89 1.68
CA GLN A 647 -34.50 14.51 1.18
C GLN A 647 -33.94 13.56 2.25
N ALA A 648 -33.06 14.07 3.12
CA ALA A 648 -32.50 13.33 4.26
C ALA A 648 -33.42 13.28 5.49
N ASN A 649 -34.64 13.84 5.40
CA ASN A 649 -35.66 13.85 6.46
C ASN A 649 -35.22 14.53 7.79
N ASP A 650 -34.39 15.59 7.70
CA ASP A 650 -33.94 16.40 8.85
C ASP A 650 -34.66 17.77 8.91
N PRO A 651 -35.82 17.87 9.58
CA PRO A 651 -36.58 19.11 9.65
C PRO A 651 -35.92 20.19 10.51
N LYS A 652 -34.97 19.84 11.38
CA LYS A 652 -34.27 20.83 12.22
C LYS A 652 -33.28 21.62 11.39
N SER A 653 -32.47 20.93 10.57
CA SER A 653 -31.49 21.58 9.69
C SER A 653 -32.15 22.37 8.56
N VAL A 654 -33.29 21.90 8.05
CA VAL A 654 -34.14 22.67 7.11
C VAL A 654 -34.57 24.02 7.71
N ARG A 655 -35.05 24.03 8.96
CA ARG A 655 -35.43 25.28 9.64
C ARG A 655 -34.24 26.21 9.84
N ARG A 656 -33.08 25.67 10.22
CA ARG A 656 -31.85 26.44 10.41
C ARG A 656 -31.42 27.15 9.12
N CYS A 657 -31.37 26.44 7.98
CA CYS A 657 -31.08 27.04 6.68
C CYS A 657 -32.11 28.13 6.32
N GLN A 658 -33.39 27.87 6.59
CA GLN A 658 -34.47 28.82 6.32
C GLN A 658 -34.37 30.09 7.19
N GLU A 659 -33.97 29.96 8.46
CA GLU A 659 -33.74 31.09 9.36
C GLU A 659 -32.58 31.96 8.88
N CYS A 660 -31.48 31.36 8.41
CA CYS A 660 -30.34 32.08 7.85
C CYS A 660 -30.72 32.90 6.60
N ILE A 661 -31.52 32.33 5.70
CA ILE A 661 -32.04 33.03 4.52
C ILE A 661 -32.92 34.21 4.93
N LEU A 662 -33.88 34.01 5.84
CA LEU A 662 -34.81 35.06 6.30
C LEU A 662 -34.08 36.22 7.00
N GLN A 663 -33.03 35.94 7.77
CA GLN A 663 -32.22 36.98 8.42
C GLN A 663 -31.49 37.86 7.41
N LEU A 664 -31.00 37.27 6.32
CA LEU A 664 -30.35 37.98 5.21
C LEU A 664 -31.33 38.89 4.46
N GLU A 665 -32.51 38.36 4.11
CA GLU A 665 -33.56 39.10 3.40
C GLU A 665 -34.10 40.29 4.23
N ALA A 666 -34.26 40.11 5.55
CA ALA A 666 -34.67 41.17 6.46
C ALA A 666 -33.61 42.29 6.59
N GLY A 667 -32.32 41.94 6.54
CA GLY A 667 -31.20 42.90 6.57
C GLY A 667 -31.14 43.77 5.30
N GLN A 668 -31.40 43.19 4.13
CA GLN A 668 -31.44 43.91 2.85
C GLN A 668 -32.65 44.85 2.72
N ALA A 669 -33.81 44.48 3.29
CA ALA A 669 -34.99 45.34 3.35
C ALA A 669 -34.81 46.57 4.27
N SER A 670 -33.95 46.47 5.30
CA SER A 670 -33.61 47.59 6.19
C SER A 670 -32.63 48.59 5.54
N ALA A 671 -31.65 48.09 4.78
CA ALA A 671 -30.68 48.92 4.06
C ALA A 671 -31.32 49.75 2.93
N THR A 672 -32.26 49.16 2.18
CA THR A 672 -33.00 49.85 1.10
C THR A 672 -33.98 50.91 1.61
N ALA A 673 -34.44 50.81 2.87
CA ALA A 673 -35.27 51.83 3.52
C ALA A 673 -34.48 53.06 4.04
N GLN A 674 -33.16 52.94 4.21
CA GLN A 674 -32.29 54.06 4.61
C GLN A 674 -31.78 54.89 3.43
N GLU A 675 -31.61 54.29 2.24
CA GLU A 675 -31.18 55.01 1.02
C GLU A 675 -32.27 55.91 0.42
N THR A 676 -33.54 55.71 0.76
CA THR A 676 -34.68 56.51 0.26
C THR A 676 -34.92 57.84 0.99
N LYS A 677 -34.13 58.20 2.01
CA LYS A 677 -34.29 59.45 2.80
C LYS A 677 -33.16 60.49 2.68
N GLY A 678 -32.17 60.29 1.82
CA GLY A 678 -30.99 61.16 1.72
C GLY A 678 -30.83 61.91 0.40
N SER A 679 -31.80 62.73 -0.01
CA SER A 679 -31.62 63.69 -1.10
C SER A 679 -32.09 65.09 -0.71
N ILE A 680 -31.15 65.95 -0.30
CA ILE A 680 -31.34 67.42 -0.27
C ILE A 680 -30.11 68.12 -0.86
N GLU A 681 -30.33 68.67 -2.05
CA GLU A 681 -29.83 69.88 -2.71
C GLU A 681 -28.44 70.46 -2.41
N VAL A 682 -27.65 70.52 -3.50
CA VAL A 682 -26.41 71.28 -3.69
C VAL A 682 -26.71 72.74 -4.01
N LYS A 683 -26.00 73.69 -3.38
CA LYS A 683 -25.82 75.06 -3.87
C LYS A 683 -24.34 75.39 -4.09
N GLN A 684 -24.11 76.10 -5.20
CA GLN A 684 -22.85 76.45 -5.86
C GLN A 684 -21.95 77.43 -5.08
N GLU A 685 -20.63 77.24 -5.17
CA GLU A 685 -19.64 78.34 -5.18
C GLU A 685 -18.52 78.07 -6.20
N ALA A 686 -18.04 79.15 -6.83
CA ALA A 686 -17.15 79.21 -7.99
C ALA A 686 -15.65 79.37 -7.59
N PRO A 687 -14.68 79.27 -8.52
CA PRO A 687 -13.35 78.72 -8.29
C PRO A 687 -12.32 79.74 -7.77
N ARG A 688 -11.38 79.29 -6.93
CA ARG A 688 -10.16 80.05 -6.58
C ARG A 688 -8.91 79.44 -7.22
N GLN A 689 -8.14 80.34 -7.81
CA GLN A 689 -6.97 80.15 -8.67
C GLN A 689 -5.73 79.60 -7.94
N LEU A 690 -4.93 78.85 -8.69
CA LEU A 690 -3.56 78.40 -8.37
C LEU A 690 -2.55 79.57 -8.44
N PRO A 691 -1.51 79.61 -7.58
CA PRO A 691 -0.27 80.30 -7.87
C PRO A 691 0.79 79.38 -8.53
N PRO A 692 1.72 79.93 -9.36
CA PRO A 692 2.72 79.19 -10.15
C PRO A 692 4.07 79.04 -9.40
N PRO A 693 5.12 78.40 -9.98
CA PRO A 693 6.10 77.56 -9.29
C PRO A 693 7.32 78.33 -8.74
N ILE A 694 7.96 77.76 -7.71
CA ILE A 694 9.33 78.12 -7.32
C ILE A 694 10.20 76.86 -7.34
N LEU A 695 11.10 76.81 -8.32
CA LEU A 695 12.28 75.98 -8.39
C LEU A 695 13.32 76.46 -7.37
N SER A 696 13.74 75.58 -6.45
CA SER A 696 15.16 75.33 -6.17
C SER A 696 15.30 74.14 -5.22
N LEU A 697 16.11 73.16 -5.63
CA LEU A 697 16.48 71.97 -4.86
C LEU A 697 17.31 72.37 -3.63
N PRO A 698 17.12 71.66 -2.50
CA PRO A 698 18.26 70.89 -2.00
C PRO A 698 17.89 69.44 -1.62
N LYS A 699 18.79 68.54 -2.04
CA LYS A 699 19.08 67.17 -1.57
C LYS A 699 17.94 66.40 -0.89
N ARG A 700 17.40 65.41 -1.63
CA ARG A 700 16.65 64.27 -1.08
C ARG A 700 17.52 63.55 -0.05
N GLU A 701 17.22 63.71 1.23
CA GLU A 701 17.44 62.66 2.22
C GLU A 701 16.45 61.51 1.94
N ARG A 702 16.93 60.26 2.06
CA ARG A 702 16.12 59.04 1.92
C ARG A 702 14.91 59.14 2.87
N ARG A 703 13.70 59.12 2.32
CA ARG A 703 12.49 58.91 3.13
C ARG A 703 12.42 57.44 3.49
N GLU A 704 12.50 57.14 4.78
CA GLU A 704 12.17 55.82 5.32
C GLU A 704 10.72 55.43 4.94
N ILE A 705 10.58 54.29 4.28
CA ILE A 705 9.29 53.67 3.97
C ILE A 705 8.78 53.04 5.27
N LYS A 706 7.68 53.56 5.82
CA LYS A 706 7.15 53.15 7.13
C LYS A 706 6.34 51.85 7.12
N ASP A 707 6.02 51.26 5.96
CA ASP A 707 5.29 50.00 5.92
C ASP A 707 5.60 49.16 4.64
N PRO A 708 6.41 48.09 4.73
CA PRO A 708 6.83 47.27 3.57
C PRO A 708 5.69 46.49 2.89
N MET A 709 4.55 46.34 3.56
CA MET A 709 3.39 45.56 3.08
C MET A 709 2.55 46.28 2.02
N SER A 710 2.88 47.53 1.67
CA SER A 710 2.19 48.32 0.65
C SER A 710 2.74 48.15 -0.78
N LEU A 711 3.87 47.44 -0.93
CA LEU A 711 4.57 47.22 -2.20
C LEU A 711 4.11 45.91 -2.88
N GLN A 712 4.10 45.88 -4.22
CA GLN A 712 3.74 44.70 -5.03
C GLN A 712 4.89 44.29 -5.98
N GLY A 713 5.02 42.98 -6.24
CA GLY A 713 5.98 42.44 -7.22
C GLY A 713 7.46 42.56 -6.79
N GLU A 714 8.34 42.89 -7.72
CA GLU A 714 9.80 43.01 -7.53
C GLU A 714 10.19 44.03 -6.44
N GLU A 715 9.43 45.12 -6.28
CA GLU A 715 9.69 46.13 -5.24
C GLU A 715 9.49 45.57 -3.83
N ARG A 716 8.56 44.62 -3.65
CA ARG A 716 8.36 43.92 -2.37
C ARG A 716 9.49 42.95 -2.09
N VAL A 717 9.93 42.19 -3.10
CA VAL A 717 11.05 41.25 -2.98
C VAL A 717 12.33 42.00 -2.61
N MET A 718 12.61 43.12 -3.29
CA MET A 718 13.73 44.01 -2.97
C MET A 718 13.66 44.58 -1.56
N ALA A 719 12.51 45.11 -1.14
CA ALA A 719 12.36 45.67 0.20
C ALA A 719 12.51 44.63 1.31
N GLN A 720 12.04 43.39 1.07
CA GLN A 720 12.11 42.30 2.03
C GLN A 720 13.53 41.71 2.12
N LEU A 721 14.24 41.58 1.00
CA LEU A 721 15.65 41.22 0.96
C LEU A 721 16.54 42.28 1.65
N ALA A 722 16.30 43.56 1.40
CA ALA A 722 17.02 44.65 2.05
C ALA A 722 16.87 44.58 3.58
N LYS A 723 15.66 44.26 4.05
CA LYS A 723 15.37 44.08 5.47
C LYS A 723 16.09 42.86 6.07
N ILE A 724 16.08 41.72 5.38
CA ILE A 724 16.78 40.50 5.83
C ILE A 724 18.29 40.77 5.95
N LEU A 725 18.88 41.49 4.99
CA LEU A 725 20.30 41.86 5.05
C LEU A 725 20.61 42.83 6.20
N GLN A 726 19.69 43.76 6.48
CA GLN A 726 19.80 44.66 7.64
C GLN A 726 19.72 43.89 8.96
N ASP A 727 18.80 42.93 9.08
CA ASP A 727 18.65 42.07 10.27
C ASP A 727 19.88 41.15 10.47
N LEU A 728 20.61 40.83 9.40
CA LEU A 728 21.88 40.11 9.42
C LEU A 728 23.11 41.02 9.65
N GLY A 729 22.89 42.33 9.90
CA GLY A 729 23.93 43.29 10.29
C GLY A 729 24.66 43.96 9.12
N VAL A 730 24.10 43.93 7.91
CA VAL A 730 24.66 44.60 6.73
C VAL A 730 23.94 45.95 6.54
N GLU A 731 24.59 47.05 6.89
CA GLU A 731 24.03 48.41 6.84
C GLU A 731 24.40 49.12 5.51
N ASP A 732 23.47 49.89 4.95
CA ASP A 732 23.66 50.76 3.75
C ASP A 732 24.13 50.05 2.45
N VAL A 733 23.55 48.89 2.11
CA VAL A 733 23.75 48.27 0.79
C VAL A 733 22.97 49.04 -0.29
N GLY A 734 23.65 49.62 -1.28
CA GLY A 734 23.02 50.09 -2.51
C GLY A 734 22.62 48.93 -3.42
N ASP A 735 21.59 49.12 -4.26
CA ASP A 735 21.01 48.06 -5.11
C ASP A 735 22.05 47.28 -5.93
N ASP A 736 23.13 47.94 -6.37
CA ASP A 736 24.19 47.38 -7.22
C ASP A 736 25.50 47.08 -6.45
N ASP A 737 25.56 47.36 -5.14
CA ASP A 737 26.76 47.18 -4.32
C ASP A 737 26.98 45.69 -3.98
N GLY A 738 28.24 45.26 -4.01
CA GLY A 738 28.61 43.87 -3.71
C GLY A 738 28.33 43.51 -2.24
N LEU A 739 27.51 42.49 -1.99
CA LEU A 739 27.07 42.08 -0.65
C LEU A 739 28.24 41.78 0.29
N MET A 740 29.31 41.17 -0.22
CA MET A 740 30.53 40.88 0.54
C MET A 740 31.35 42.14 0.87
N SER A 741 31.38 43.12 -0.04
CA SER A 741 32.04 44.42 0.21
C SER A 741 31.25 45.31 1.17
N SER A 742 29.93 45.08 1.27
CA SER A 742 29.05 45.81 2.17
C SER A 742 28.94 45.21 3.57
N GLY A 743 29.71 44.15 3.87
CA GLY A 743 29.84 43.60 5.23
C GLY A 743 29.19 42.23 5.46
N LEU A 744 28.62 41.59 4.43
CA LEU A 744 28.11 40.22 4.55
C LEU A 744 29.28 39.24 4.76
N THR A 745 29.42 38.70 5.97
CA THR A 745 30.46 37.71 6.29
C THR A 745 30.08 36.31 5.80
N SER A 746 31.05 35.42 5.60
CA SER A 746 30.80 34.04 5.13
C SER A 746 29.87 33.24 6.05
N ARG A 747 29.77 33.59 7.34
CA ARG A 747 28.83 32.98 8.29
C ARG A 747 27.41 33.55 8.15
N ALA A 748 27.29 34.87 7.89
CA ALA A 748 26.01 35.53 7.64
C ALA A 748 25.39 35.12 6.29
N ALA A 749 26.21 34.81 5.27
CA ALA A 749 25.73 34.30 3.98
C ALA A 749 25.03 32.93 4.08
N ILE A 750 25.42 32.08 5.04
CA ILE A 750 24.77 30.79 5.29
C ILE A 750 23.44 30.99 6.02
N GLN A 751 23.37 31.97 6.93
CA GLN A 751 22.15 32.31 7.65
C GLN A 751 21.15 33.04 6.75
N LEU A 752 21.63 33.86 5.81
CA LEU A 752 20.85 34.53 4.76
C LEU A 752 19.99 33.55 3.98
N LYS A 753 20.53 32.37 3.65
CA LYS A 753 19.76 31.30 2.99
C LYS A 753 18.53 30.91 3.82
N GLY A 754 18.71 30.58 5.10
CA GLY A 754 17.62 30.13 5.96
C GLY A 754 16.54 31.20 6.15
N GLU A 755 16.95 32.45 6.34
CA GLU A 755 16.03 33.59 6.44
C GLU A 755 15.30 33.85 5.10
N MET A 756 15.95 33.63 3.97
CA MET A 756 15.33 33.74 2.64
C MET A 756 14.34 32.59 2.37
N GLU A 757 14.69 31.34 2.70
CA GLU A 757 13.78 30.19 2.58
C GLU A 757 12.55 30.36 3.50
N GLN A 758 12.73 30.98 4.66
CA GLN A 758 11.65 31.32 5.59
C GLN A 758 10.80 32.50 5.10
N ALA A 759 11.43 33.53 4.52
CA ALA A 759 10.73 34.71 4.01
C ALA A 759 10.00 34.47 2.68
N PHE A 760 10.51 33.55 1.85
CA PHE A 760 9.99 33.19 0.54
C PHE A 760 9.70 31.68 0.52
N ALA A 761 8.63 31.29 1.22
CA ALA A 761 8.22 29.90 1.38
C ALA A 761 7.96 29.23 0.01
N GLY A 762 8.54 28.05 -0.21
CA GLY A 762 8.37 27.25 -1.42
C GLY A 762 9.54 27.27 -2.40
N ILE A 763 10.57 28.10 -2.17
CA ILE A 763 11.76 28.16 -3.03
C ILE A 763 12.91 27.39 -2.37
N HIS A 764 13.48 26.41 -3.07
CA HIS A 764 14.68 25.71 -2.59
C HIS A 764 15.93 26.53 -2.95
N ILE A 765 16.58 27.14 -1.96
CA ILE A 765 17.68 28.08 -2.22
C ILE A 765 19.04 27.36 -2.12
N PRO A 766 19.88 27.35 -3.17
CA PRO A 766 21.22 26.77 -3.10
C PRO A 766 22.12 27.51 -2.11
N SER A 767 23.04 26.81 -1.44
CA SER A 767 23.98 27.43 -0.48
C SER A 767 24.98 28.41 -1.11
N THR A 768 25.08 28.44 -2.45
CA THR A 768 25.97 29.33 -3.20
C THR A 768 25.28 30.61 -3.69
N VAL A 769 23.97 30.79 -3.45
CA VAL A 769 23.17 31.84 -4.12
C VAL A 769 23.71 33.26 -3.90
N ALA A 770 24.27 33.55 -2.72
CA ALA A 770 24.85 34.85 -2.38
C ALA A 770 26.19 35.12 -3.11
N PHE A 771 26.84 34.08 -3.66
CA PHE A 771 28.04 34.18 -4.49
C PHE A 771 27.70 34.27 -5.98
N ASP A 772 26.66 33.54 -6.41
CA ASP A 772 26.18 33.53 -7.79
C ASP A 772 25.45 34.84 -8.15
N HIS A 773 24.83 35.49 -7.15
CA HIS A 773 24.14 36.78 -7.27
C HIS A 773 24.71 37.80 -6.25
N PRO A 774 25.81 38.48 -6.59
CA PRO A 774 26.65 39.17 -5.62
C PRO A 774 26.14 40.54 -5.16
N ASN A 775 25.02 41.05 -5.69
CA ASN A 775 24.41 42.32 -5.27
C ASN A 775 22.88 42.19 -5.09
N LEU A 776 22.30 43.15 -4.38
CA LEU A 776 20.89 43.10 -3.96
C LEU A 776 19.91 42.95 -5.13
N ARG A 777 20.14 43.68 -6.22
CA ARG A 777 19.30 43.63 -7.44
C ARG A 777 19.40 42.30 -8.18
N SER A 778 20.59 41.72 -8.29
CA SER A 778 20.75 40.40 -8.93
C SER A 778 20.08 39.29 -8.12
N LEU A 779 20.13 39.39 -6.78
CA LEU A 779 19.54 38.43 -5.87
C LEU A 779 18.00 38.55 -5.84
N SER A 780 17.45 39.77 -5.90
CA SER A 780 15.99 39.97 -5.98
C SER A 780 15.40 39.47 -7.29
N ASN A 781 16.09 39.71 -8.40
CA ASN A 781 15.63 39.26 -9.71
C ASN A 781 15.65 37.74 -9.77
N TRP A 782 16.70 37.10 -9.25
CA TRP A 782 16.75 35.64 -9.17
C TRP A 782 15.61 35.05 -8.31
N ILE A 783 15.27 35.66 -7.18
CA ILE A 783 14.12 35.22 -6.37
C ILE A 783 12.81 35.44 -7.14
N ALA A 784 12.64 36.59 -7.79
CA ALA A 784 11.44 36.88 -8.59
C ALA A 784 11.29 35.86 -9.74
N ASP A 785 12.39 35.51 -10.41
CA ASP A 785 12.44 34.50 -11.46
C ASP A 785 12.18 33.09 -10.91
N SER A 786 12.74 32.74 -9.75
CA SER A 786 12.52 31.45 -9.10
C SER A 786 11.08 31.27 -8.60
N ILE A 787 10.40 32.36 -8.22
CA ILE A 787 8.96 32.37 -7.92
C ILE A 787 8.14 32.21 -9.20
N ALA A 788 8.64 32.68 -10.34
CA ALA A 788 7.97 32.56 -11.63
C ALA A 788 8.10 31.15 -12.27
N GLU A 789 9.05 30.33 -11.83
CA GLU A 789 9.38 29.02 -12.41
C GLU A 789 8.43 27.86 -12.04
N GLU A 790 7.42 28.03 -11.17
CA GLU A 790 6.25 27.13 -11.15
C GLU A 790 5.34 27.38 -12.38
N GLY A 791 5.82 26.89 -13.53
CA GLY A 791 4.98 26.37 -14.60
C GLY A 791 4.41 27.36 -15.60
N ASN A 792 5.08 28.45 -15.99
CA ASN A 792 4.68 29.22 -17.17
C ASN A 792 5.87 29.67 -18.02
N GLU A 793 5.93 29.20 -19.27
CA GLU A 793 6.68 29.90 -20.32
C GLU A 793 5.87 31.11 -20.79
N THR A 794 6.55 32.22 -21.01
CA THR A 794 6.05 33.40 -21.70
C THR A 794 6.36 33.31 -23.18
N VAL A 795 5.32 33.45 -24.01
CA VAL A 795 5.45 33.33 -25.47
C VAL A 795 5.93 34.66 -26.04
N MET A 796 7.15 34.67 -26.57
CA MET A 796 7.67 35.75 -27.41
C MET A 796 7.66 35.29 -28.87
N PHE A 797 7.19 36.14 -29.78
CA PHE A 797 7.51 36.04 -31.20
C PHE A 797 8.57 37.11 -31.50
N GLU A 798 9.79 36.73 -31.91
CA GLU A 798 10.72 37.50 -32.77
C GLU A 798 12.05 36.73 -33.07
N PRO A 799 12.88 37.11 -34.09
CA PRO A 799 13.58 36.17 -34.99
C PRO A 799 15.02 35.74 -34.63
N LEU A 800 15.45 34.61 -35.22
CA LEU A 800 16.76 33.93 -35.24
C LEU A 800 18.03 34.80 -35.12
N VAL A 801 18.88 34.58 -34.08
CA VAL A 801 20.39 34.55 -34.10
C VAL A 801 20.92 33.82 -32.82
N PRO A 802 21.96 32.95 -32.85
CA PRO A 802 22.44 32.20 -31.66
C PRO A 802 23.64 32.88 -30.95
N PRO A 803 23.89 32.65 -29.63
CA PRO A 803 25.13 33.07 -28.98
C PRO A 803 26.15 31.92 -28.83
N MET A 804 27.43 32.30 -28.93
CA MET A 804 28.64 31.49 -28.71
C MET A 804 29.11 31.48 -27.24
N TRP A 805 29.64 30.32 -26.80
CA TRP A 805 30.80 29.97 -25.92
C TRP A 805 31.26 30.91 -24.76
N ASP A 806 31.87 30.49 -23.63
CA ASP A 806 32.80 29.37 -23.31
C ASP A 806 33.05 29.18 -21.77
N TYR A 807 33.81 28.14 -21.41
CA TYR A 807 33.99 27.44 -20.10
C TYR A 807 35.31 27.77 -19.30
N THR A 808 35.36 27.63 -17.94
CA THR A 808 36.36 26.88 -17.07
C THR A 808 36.63 27.41 -15.60
N PRO A 809 37.01 26.53 -14.63
CA PRO A 809 37.08 26.77 -13.15
C PRO A 809 38.51 26.67 -12.51
N ARG A 810 38.69 26.93 -11.17
CA ARG A 810 39.75 26.30 -10.31
C ARG A 810 39.78 26.62 -8.78
N GLN A 811 40.01 25.53 -8.00
CA GLN A 811 40.83 25.34 -6.76
C GLN A 811 40.23 25.36 -5.32
N SER A 812 40.77 24.44 -4.50
CA SER A 812 40.39 23.98 -3.15
C SER A 812 41.33 24.49 -2.03
N PHE A 813 40.88 24.47 -0.75
CA PHE A 813 41.75 24.62 0.44
C PHE A 813 41.17 23.97 1.72
N ARG A 814 42.04 23.73 2.71
CA ARG A 814 41.87 22.89 3.92
C ARG A 814 41.98 23.73 5.20
N ILE A 815 41.18 23.44 6.25
CA ILE A 815 41.19 24.17 7.54
C ILE A 815 41.28 23.18 8.72
N GLN A 816 42.08 23.54 9.73
CA GLN A 816 42.28 22.84 10.99
C GLN A 816 41.64 23.67 12.13
N MET A 817 40.89 23.04 13.02
CA MET A 817 40.23 23.72 14.15
C MET A 817 40.60 23.09 15.50
N THR A 818 40.90 23.95 16.47
CA THR A 818 41.07 23.66 17.90
C THR A 818 40.02 24.46 18.68
N MET A 819 39.42 23.85 19.72
CA MET A 819 38.32 24.44 20.48
C MET A 819 38.68 24.48 21.97
N ASP A 820 38.61 25.66 22.58
CA ASP A 820 38.70 25.85 24.04
C ASP A 820 37.30 26.05 24.62
N VAL A 821 36.97 25.30 25.68
CA VAL A 821 35.64 25.31 26.31
C VAL A 821 35.67 26.12 27.61
N HIS A 822 34.70 27.02 27.76
CA HIS A 822 34.57 27.95 28.89
C HIS A 822 33.94 27.29 30.15
N PRO A 823 34.33 27.66 31.39
CA PRO A 823 34.07 26.86 32.60
C PRO A 823 32.63 26.89 33.17
N GLN A 824 31.65 27.42 32.45
CA GLN A 824 30.28 27.60 32.97
C GLN A 824 29.25 26.57 32.48
N LEU A 825 29.68 25.56 31.71
CA LEU A 825 28.82 24.46 31.24
C LEU A 825 28.84 23.22 32.15
N VAL A 826 29.21 23.38 33.41
CA VAL A 826 29.15 22.33 34.44
C VAL A 826 28.08 22.75 35.45
N TYR A 827 27.09 21.87 35.67
CA TYR A 827 25.99 21.88 36.67
C TYR A 827 24.55 22.09 36.13
N TYR A 828 23.93 21.00 35.65
CA TYR A 828 22.73 20.37 36.25
C TYR A 828 22.45 18.97 35.61
N VAL A 829 22.41 17.96 36.49
CA VAL A 829 22.09 16.50 36.53
C VAL A 829 21.31 15.81 35.36
N PRO A 830 21.27 14.46 35.22
CA PRO A 830 22.24 13.56 34.61
C PRO A 830 21.56 12.60 33.58
N LEU A 831 21.14 13.08 32.41
CA LEU A 831 20.77 12.20 31.29
C LEU A 831 21.38 12.66 29.95
N ALA A 832 22.32 13.60 30.01
CA ALA A 832 23.03 14.08 28.84
C ALA A 832 24.33 13.33 28.59
N SER A 833 24.96 12.70 29.60
CA SER A 833 26.26 12.04 29.40
C SER A 833 26.18 10.66 28.75
N GLU A 834 25.04 9.99 28.78
CA GLU A 834 24.82 8.74 28.03
C GLU A 834 24.39 9.04 26.58
N VAL A 835 23.59 10.09 26.38
CA VAL A 835 23.19 10.57 25.05
C VAL A 835 24.39 11.17 24.29
N LEU A 836 25.29 11.89 24.97
CA LEU A 836 26.53 12.40 24.34
C LEU A 836 27.57 11.30 24.07
N LYS A 837 27.54 10.16 24.76
CA LYS A 837 28.40 9.02 24.40
C LYS A 837 27.89 8.28 23.16
N LEU A 838 26.57 8.19 22.97
CA LEU A 838 25.98 7.60 21.76
C LEU A 838 26.06 8.53 20.54
N ALA A 839 25.91 9.84 20.73
CA ALA A 839 26.09 10.82 19.65
C ALA A 839 27.54 10.88 19.13
N TRP A 840 28.54 10.60 19.98
CA TRP A 840 29.94 10.51 19.55
C TRP A 840 30.26 9.22 18.77
N VAL A 841 29.53 8.12 18.99
CA VAL A 841 29.71 6.86 18.23
C VAL A 841 29.09 6.96 16.83
N GLN A 842 27.99 7.71 16.66
CA GLN A 842 27.38 7.91 15.34
C GLN A 842 28.11 8.93 14.45
N VAL A 843 28.79 9.93 15.03
CA VAL A 843 29.58 10.91 14.25
C VAL A 843 30.94 10.34 13.82
N LEU A 844 31.55 9.43 14.59
CA LEU A 844 32.81 8.78 14.19
C LEU A 844 32.63 7.65 13.15
N ALA A 845 31.43 7.08 13.02
CA ALA A 845 31.15 6.01 12.05
C ALA A 845 30.98 6.51 10.60
N PHE A 846 30.89 7.83 10.36
CA PHE A 846 30.59 8.40 9.04
C PHE A 846 31.78 9.04 8.32
N LEU A 847 32.99 9.06 8.91
CA LEU A 847 34.10 9.91 8.42
C LEU A 847 35.50 9.28 8.25
N ILE A 848 35.66 7.96 8.08
CA ILE A 848 36.96 7.39 7.66
C ILE A 848 36.80 6.35 6.53
N PRO A 849 37.54 6.48 5.39
CA PRO A 849 37.62 5.46 4.35
C PRO A 849 38.50 4.26 4.77
N THR A 850 38.16 3.10 4.22
CA THR A 850 38.71 1.75 4.42
C THR A 850 40.24 1.62 4.25
N TRP A 851 41.01 1.49 5.36
CA TRP A 851 42.17 0.57 5.51
C TRP A 851 42.83 0.73 6.90
N VAL A 852 43.29 -0.39 7.47
CA VAL A 852 44.02 -0.58 8.76
C VAL A 852 43.15 -0.76 10.01
N VAL A 853 42.50 -1.93 10.16
CA VAL A 853 42.81 -2.90 11.23
C VAL A 853 42.54 -4.31 10.69
N VAL A 854 43.51 -4.87 9.97
CA VAL A 854 43.83 -6.30 10.11
C VAL A 854 45.17 -6.36 10.83
N LYS A 855 45.11 -6.40 12.17
CA LYS A 855 46.13 -7.02 13.04
C LYS A 855 45.60 -7.04 14.48
N TRP A 856 45.41 -8.26 15.01
CA TRP A 856 44.84 -8.66 16.32
C TRP A 856 43.30 -8.58 16.35
N LEU A 857 42.54 -9.63 16.04
CA LEU A 857 42.73 -11.05 16.30
C LEU A 857 43.10 -11.85 15.04
N LYS A 858 44.15 -12.66 15.19
CA LYS A 858 44.61 -13.70 14.27
C LYS A 858 44.52 -15.01 15.06
N VAL A 859 44.33 -16.13 14.35
CA VAL A 859 44.39 -17.55 14.80
C VAL A 859 43.01 -18.07 15.26
N GLU A 860 42.36 -19.08 14.65
CA GLU A 860 42.66 -20.14 13.66
C GLU A 860 41.49 -20.20 12.64
N ALA A 861 41.59 -20.31 11.31
CA ALA A 861 42.41 -21.14 10.42
C ALA A 861 42.12 -22.65 10.50
N GLU A 862 41.18 -23.12 9.68
CA GLU A 862 41.36 -24.20 8.68
C GLU A 862 40.12 -24.13 7.74
N ASP A 863 40.19 -23.60 6.51
CA ASP A 863 40.86 -24.15 5.29
C ASP A 863 40.51 -25.63 5.07
N ASP A 864 40.19 -26.11 3.88
CA ASP A 864 39.99 -25.52 2.57
C ASP A 864 39.42 -26.66 1.72
N ARG A 865 38.62 -26.31 0.72
CA ARG A 865 38.64 -26.87 -0.64
C ARG A 865 39.21 -28.28 -0.82
N GLN A 866 38.42 -29.14 -1.49
CA GLN A 866 38.85 -29.64 -2.80
C GLN A 866 37.64 -30.11 -3.62
N PHE A 867 37.44 -29.50 -4.81
CA PHE A 867 37.68 -30.12 -6.12
C PHE A 867 36.85 -31.41 -6.31
N GLY A 868 36.00 -31.55 -7.30
CA GLY A 868 36.08 -31.01 -8.64
C GLY A 868 35.03 -31.72 -9.50
N SER A 869 34.67 -31.02 -10.57
CA SER A 869 33.88 -31.48 -11.71
C SER A 869 34.05 -32.97 -12.06
N VAL A 870 32.93 -33.65 -12.28
CA VAL A 870 32.75 -34.47 -13.49
C VAL A 870 31.38 -34.17 -14.08
N SER A 871 31.40 -33.45 -15.18
CA SER A 871 30.33 -33.31 -16.16
C SER A 871 30.09 -34.63 -16.90
N VAL A 872 28.86 -35.14 -16.90
CA VAL A 872 28.14 -35.81 -18.01
C VAL A 872 26.67 -35.86 -17.56
N GLY A 873 25.62 -35.42 -18.24
CA GLY A 873 25.39 -34.97 -19.60
C GLY A 873 23.91 -35.28 -19.92
N LEU A 874 23.21 -34.35 -20.59
CA LEU A 874 21.93 -34.54 -21.31
C LEU A 874 20.70 -34.97 -20.45
N GLY A 875 19.54 -34.33 -20.49
CA GLY A 875 19.01 -33.27 -21.34
C GLY A 875 17.59 -32.90 -20.88
N ALA A 876 17.08 -31.78 -21.43
CA ALA A 876 15.68 -31.37 -21.57
C ALA A 876 14.69 -31.70 -20.43
N ILE A 877 14.22 -30.67 -19.73
CA ILE A 877 12.80 -30.24 -19.74
C ILE A 877 12.77 -28.75 -19.39
N SER A 878 12.22 -27.97 -20.31
CA SER A 878 11.86 -26.57 -20.26
C SER A 878 10.59 -26.30 -19.45
N SER A 879 10.37 -25.01 -19.16
CA SER A 879 9.09 -24.30 -19.06
C SER A 879 8.08 -24.68 -17.96
N LEU A 880 7.79 -23.71 -17.10
CA LEU A 880 6.46 -23.53 -16.50
C LEU A 880 5.85 -22.31 -17.20
N ASP A 881 4.94 -22.65 -18.11
CA ASP A 881 4.36 -21.86 -19.17
C ASP A 881 3.68 -20.57 -18.67
N CYS A 882 4.17 -19.42 -19.17
CA CYS A 882 3.24 -18.43 -19.72
C CYS A 882 2.60 -19.06 -20.97
N PRO A 883 1.39 -18.69 -21.39
CA PRO A 883 0.94 -19.05 -22.74
C PRO A 883 2.04 -18.60 -23.73
N ASP A 884 2.70 -19.58 -24.35
CA ASP A 884 3.88 -19.45 -25.22
C ASP A 884 3.61 -18.74 -26.55
N ASP A 885 2.44 -18.14 -26.71
CA ASP A 885 2.11 -17.27 -27.83
C ASP A 885 2.02 -15.81 -27.37
N LEU A 886 3.09 -15.28 -26.78
CA LEU A 886 3.38 -13.87 -27.03
C LEU A 886 4.13 -13.85 -28.36
N PRO A 887 3.56 -13.29 -29.43
CA PRO A 887 4.20 -13.33 -30.74
C PRO A 887 5.62 -12.79 -30.61
N GLU A 888 6.61 -13.60 -30.96
CA GLU A 888 7.98 -13.12 -31.12
C GLU A 888 7.92 -11.95 -32.09
N VAL A 889 8.17 -10.75 -31.56
CA VAL A 889 8.25 -9.57 -32.39
C VAL A 889 9.55 -9.66 -33.17
N SER A 890 9.46 -10.26 -34.36
CA SER A 890 10.54 -10.33 -35.32
C SER A 890 10.73 -8.94 -35.94
N GLY A 891 11.81 -8.26 -35.57
CA GLY A 891 12.21 -6.96 -36.11
C GLY A 891 11.83 -5.76 -35.24
N MET A 892 12.37 -4.60 -35.61
CA MET A 892 12.14 -3.33 -34.93
C MET A 892 10.69 -2.86 -35.12
N LEU A 893 9.96 -2.65 -34.02
CA LEU A 893 8.61 -2.08 -34.06
C LEU A 893 8.69 -0.58 -34.31
N SER A 894 8.17 -0.14 -35.45
CA SER A 894 8.06 1.27 -35.80
C SER A 894 6.61 1.63 -36.11
N TYR A 895 6.21 2.84 -35.72
CA TYR A 895 4.87 3.37 -35.86
C TYR A 895 4.90 4.72 -36.58
N SER A 896 3.95 4.92 -37.49
CA SER A 896 3.80 6.20 -38.19
C SER A 896 3.00 7.19 -37.34
N ALA A 897 3.52 8.40 -37.22
CA ALA A 897 2.88 9.57 -36.61
C ALA A 897 2.59 10.65 -37.66
N GLU A 898 2.30 10.26 -38.91
CA GLU A 898 1.97 11.16 -40.01
C GLU A 898 0.67 11.97 -39.79
N GLU A 899 0.58 13.14 -40.41
CA GLU A 899 -0.49 14.13 -40.17
C GLU A 899 -1.84 13.77 -40.81
N GLU A 900 -1.91 12.71 -41.63
CA GLU A 900 -3.14 12.27 -42.34
C GLU A 900 -3.84 11.08 -41.66
N LEU A 901 -3.53 10.79 -40.39
CA LEU A 901 -4.12 9.65 -39.69
C LEU A 901 -5.62 9.85 -39.39
N PRO A 902 -6.47 8.83 -39.70
CA PRO A 902 -7.87 8.88 -39.32
C PRO A 902 -8.03 8.84 -37.79
N MET A 903 -8.94 9.67 -37.28
CA MET A 903 -9.30 9.68 -35.86
C MET A 903 -10.02 8.39 -35.50
N ARG A 904 -9.60 7.73 -34.41
CA ARG A 904 -10.12 6.43 -33.97
C ARG A 904 -11.17 6.60 -32.87
N GLY A 905 -12.24 5.83 -32.98
CA GLY A 905 -13.31 5.77 -31.97
C GLY A 905 -14.24 6.98 -31.98
N LYS A 906 -15.02 7.12 -30.90
CA LYS A 906 -15.86 8.29 -30.65
C LYS A 906 -15.03 9.38 -29.96
N PRO A 907 -15.37 10.67 -30.16
CA PRO A 907 -14.69 11.75 -29.48
C PRO A 907 -14.90 11.64 -27.96
N ILE A 908 -13.80 11.72 -27.22
CA ILE A 908 -13.73 11.73 -25.75
C ILE A 908 -14.31 13.03 -25.21
N ARG A 909 -14.01 14.14 -25.87
CA ARG A 909 -14.48 15.48 -25.52
C ARG A 909 -14.68 16.29 -26.80
N GLU A 910 -15.74 17.08 -26.86
CA GLU A 910 -15.98 18.04 -27.93
C GLU A 910 -16.34 19.39 -27.34
N GLY A 911 -15.85 20.47 -27.93
CA GLY A 911 -16.18 21.82 -27.47
C GLY A 911 -15.64 22.90 -28.39
N GLU A 912 -16.13 24.12 -28.17
CA GLU A 912 -15.66 25.29 -28.91
C GLU A 912 -14.47 25.92 -28.19
N LEU A 913 -13.34 26.01 -28.88
CA LEU A 913 -12.10 26.62 -28.39
C LEU A 913 -11.70 27.79 -29.28
N TRP A 914 -10.79 28.63 -28.82
CA TRP A 914 -10.20 29.68 -29.62
C TRP A 914 -8.80 29.29 -30.06
N HIS A 915 -8.58 29.11 -31.36
CA HIS A 915 -7.26 28.86 -31.90
C HIS A 915 -6.50 30.17 -32.08
N LEU A 916 -5.30 30.25 -31.52
CA LEU A 916 -4.41 31.41 -31.64
C LEU A 916 -3.29 31.08 -32.62
N SER A 917 -3.29 31.75 -33.78
CA SER A 917 -2.28 31.54 -34.82
C SER A 917 -1.06 32.44 -34.62
N THR A 918 0.07 32.03 -35.20
CA THR A 918 1.33 32.80 -35.28
C THR A 918 1.23 34.06 -36.15
N GLU A 919 0.14 34.21 -36.92
CA GLU A 919 -0.16 35.39 -37.77
C GLU A 919 -1.08 36.41 -37.07
N ASP A 920 -1.12 36.43 -35.73
CA ASP A 920 -1.99 37.29 -34.90
C ASP A 920 -3.50 37.11 -35.13
N VAL A 921 -3.92 35.97 -35.70
CA VAL A 921 -5.33 35.69 -35.95
C VAL A 921 -5.91 34.77 -34.87
N VAL A 922 -6.90 35.29 -34.13
CA VAL A 922 -7.67 34.54 -33.12
C VAL A 922 -9.00 34.14 -33.72
N ARG A 923 -9.29 32.83 -33.76
CA ARG A 923 -10.52 32.30 -34.38
C ARG A 923 -11.18 31.27 -33.50
N LYS A 924 -12.51 31.28 -33.46
CA LYS A 924 -13.30 30.25 -32.78
C LYS A 924 -13.33 28.99 -33.64
N VAL A 925 -12.90 27.87 -33.08
CA VAL A 925 -12.81 26.56 -33.73
C VAL A 925 -13.55 25.53 -32.91
N HIS A 926 -14.10 24.50 -33.57
CA HIS A 926 -14.65 23.36 -32.87
C HIS A 926 -13.59 22.27 -32.77
N VAL A 927 -13.31 21.81 -31.55
CA VAL A 927 -12.28 20.81 -31.28
C VAL A 927 -12.93 19.56 -30.75
N SER A 928 -12.66 18.43 -31.40
CA SER A 928 -13.06 17.10 -30.96
C SER A 928 -11.81 16.29 -30.64
N LEU A 929 -11.62 15.91 -29.38
CA LEU A 929 -10.54 15.04 -28.92
C LEU A 929 -10.93 13.58 -29.12
N PHE A 930 -10.12 12.82 -29.85
CA PHE A 930 -10.22 11.37 -30.02
C PHE A 930 -9.07 10.68 -29.28
N ILE A 931 -9.15 9.36 -29.14
CA ILE A 931 -8.15 8.57 -28.40
C ILE A 931 -6.73 8.66 -29.00
N ASN A 932 -6.60 8.95 -30.30
CA ASN A 932 -5.33 9.01 -31.02
C ASN A 932 -5.00 10.40 -31.60
N GLY A 933 -5.81 11.43 -31.36
CA GLY A 933 -5.66 12.70 -32.06
C GLY A 933 -6.72 13.76 -31.72
N LEU A 934 -6.49 14.99 -32.17
CA LEU A 934 -7.44 16.09 -32.14
C LEU A 934 -7.97 16.35 -33.56
N SER A 935 -9.27 16.58 -33.70
CA SER A 935 -9.88 17.12 -34.91
C SER A 935 -10.28 18.56 -34.65
N VAL A 936 -9.69 19.49 -35.39
CA VAL A 936 -10.02 20.92 -35.33
C VAL A 936 -10.78 21.30 -36.59
N SER A 937 -12.04 21.69 -36.45
CA SER A 937 -12.88 22.14 -37.56
C SER A 937 -13.17 23.64 -37.48
N PHE A 938 -13.12 24.28 -38.65
CA PHE A 938 -13.44 25.68 -38.83
C PHE A 938 -14.05 25.88 -40.23
N GLU A 939 -15.23 26.50 -40.28
CA GLU A 939 -16.00 26.68 -41.52
C GLU A 939 -16.23 25.36 -42.29
N THR A 940 -15.58 25.19 -43.45
CA THR A 940 -15.62 23.99 -44.31
C THR A 940 -14.32 23.18 -44.26
N LYS A 941 -13.32 23.62 -43.48
CA LYS A 941 -12.01 22.98 -43.38
C LYS A 941 -11.90 22.21 -42.06
N LYS A 942 -11.32 21.01 -42.14
CA LYS A 942 -11.06 20.13 -41.00
C LYS A 942 -9.58 19.78 -41.00
N VAL A 943 -8.90 20.04 -39.89
CA VAL A 943 -7.49 19.71 -39.66
C VAL A 943 -7.42 18.59 -38.63
N LEU A 944 -6.67 17.54 -38.94
CA LEU A 944 -6.43 16.42 -38.05
C LEU A 944 -5.03 16.59 -37.45
N VAL A 945 -4.94 16.45 -36.13
CA VAL A 945 -3.69 16.59 -35.37
C VAL A 945 -3.46 15.28 -34.61
N PRO A 946 -2.63 14.36 -35.12
CA PRO A 946 -2.34 13.11 -34.43
C PRO A 946 -1.57 13.36 -33.13
N LEU A 947 -1.91 12.60 -32.09
CA LEU A 947 -1.15 12.59 -30.84
C LEU A 947 -0.08 11.50 -30.93
N SER A 948 1.14 11.82 -30.48
CA SER A 948 2.27 10.89 -30.40
C SER A 948 2.81 10.86 -28.97
N PRO A 949 3.66 9.89 -28.61
CA PRO A 949 4.35 9.88 -27.31
C PRO A 949 5.13 11.16 -27.02
N PHE A 950 5.60 11.83 -28.07
CA PHE A 950 6.37 13.07 -28.02
C PHE A 950 5.50 14.33 -28.15
N THR A 951 4.17 14.19 -28.04
CA THR A 951 3.28 15.35 -27.92
C THR A 951 3.27 15.83 -26.48
N LEU A 952 3.44 17.13 -26.27
CA LEU A 952 3.48 17.76 -24.96
C LEU A 952 2.29 18.72 -24.82
N VAL A 953 1.56 18.63 -23.71
CA VAL A 953 0.51 19.59 -23.36
C VAL A 953 0.93 20.41 -22.15
N ARG A 954 0.73 21.73 -22.21
CA ARG A 954 1.14 22.68 -21.17
C ARG A 954 0.15 23.83 -21.04
N ASN A 955 0.08 24.40 -19.84
CA ASN A 955 -0.58 25.69 -19.61
C ASN A 955 0.31 26.84 -20.10
N CYS A 956 -0.30 27.89 -20.64
CA CYS A 956 0.39 29.10 -21.11
C CYS A 956 -0.30 30.37 -20.58
N LYS A 957 0.46 31.46 -20.52
CA LYS A 957 -0.03 32.81 -20.18
C LYS A 957 0.33 33.79 -21.30
N PHE A 958 -0.55 34.74 -21.59
CA PHE A 958 -0.24 35.86 -22.51
C PHE A 958 0.66 36.87 -21.80
N GLN A 959 1.72 37.32 -22.47
CA GLN A 959 2.45 38.53 -22.09
C GLN A 959 2.23 39.61 -23.14
N ALA A 960 1.92 40.82 -22.69
CA ALA A 960 1.52 41.92 -23.54
C ALA A 960 2.70 42.75 -24.01
N ALA A 961 3.05 42.64 -25.29
CA ALA A 961 4.11 43.48 -25.86
C ALA A 961 3.61 44.53 -26.87
N SER A 962 2.42 44.42 -27.49
CA SER A 962 2.07 45.39 -28.57
C SER A 962 0.61 45.47 -29.06
N PHE A 963 -0.37 44.83 -28.40
CA PHE A 963 -1.80 44.94 -28.77
C PHE A 963 -2.66 45.37 -27.60
N ASP A 964 -3.75 46.11 -27.85
CA ASP A 964 -4.73 46.55 -26.84
C ASP A 964 -5.22 45.35 -25.98
N ILE A 965 -4.62 45.21 -24.80
CA ILE A 965 -4.55 43.99 -23.98
C ILE A 965 -5.91 43.60 -23.35
N LYS A 966 -6.90 44.50 -23.40
CA LYS A 966 -8.17 44.31 -22.69
C LYS A 966 -9.05 43.21 -23.29
N GLU A 967 -8.92 42.88 -24.57
CA GLU A 967 -9.76 41.84 -25.18
C GLU A 967 -9.26 40.41 -24.95
N PHE A 968 -7.95 40.23 -24.67
CA PHE A 968 -7.33 38.90 -24.59
C PHE A 968 -6.89 38.46 -23.18
N ALA A 969 -6.98 39.35 -22.18
CA ALA A 969 -6.64 39.05 -20.78
C ALA A 969 -7.53 37.96 -20.15
N ASP A 970 -8.76 37.79 -20.65
CA ASP A 970 -9.72 36.79 -20.14
C ASP A 970 -9.42 35.36 -20.63
N PHE A 971 -8.50 35.18 -21.59
CA PHE A 971 -8.23 33.86 -22.15
C PHE A 971 -7.30 33.04 -21.26
N LYS A 972 -7.74 31.81 -20.96
CA LYS A 972 -6.92 30.79 -20.32
C LYS A 972 -6.38 29.88 -21.40
N ILE A 973 -5.06 29.91 -21.57
CA ILE A 973 -4.41 29.31 -22.74
C ILE A 973 -3.67 28.05 -22.35
N PHE A 974 -3.70 27.09 -23.25
CA PHE A 974 -2.84 25.93 -23.22
C PHE A 974 -2.26 25.68 -24.61
N LYS A 975 -1.10 25.05 -24.64
CA LYS A 975 -0.35 24.71 -25.85
C LYS A 975 -0.28 23.20 -25.98
N VAL A 976 -0.56 22.72 -27.19
CA VAL A 976 -0.24 21.35 -27.63
C VAL A 976 0.96 21.44 -28.56
N HIS A 977 2.12 20.95 -28.10
CA HIS A 977 3.39 20.97 -28.80
C HIS A 977 3.70 19.58 -29.35
N LEU A 978 3.65 19.42 -30.68
CA LEU A 978 4.15 18.23 -31.36
C LEU A 978 5.68 18.32 -31.40
N HIS A 979 6.36 17.72 -30.42
CA HIS A 979 7.79 17.94 -30.22
C HIS A 979 8.63 17.49 -31.42
N ALA A 980 8.35 16.30 -31.93
CA ALA A 980 9.08 15.73 -33.07
C ALA A 980 8.88 16.55 -34.36
N ALA A 981 7.68 17.12 -34.58
CA ALA A 981 7.38 17.96 -35.73
C ALA A 981 7.71 19.45 -35.54
N ASN A 982 8.14 19.84 -34.35
CA ASN A 982 8.34 21.23 -33.92
C ASN A 982 7.13 22.14 -34.25
N ARG A 983 5.90 21.62 -34.10
CA ARG A 983 4.65 22.36 -34.35
C ARG A 983 3.91 22.63 -33.05
N CYS A 984 3.31 23.80 -32.98
CA CYS A 984 2.63 24.29 -31.78
C CYS A 984 1.21 24.70 -32.12
N TYR A 985 0.24 24.18 -31.38
CA TYR A 985 -1.14 24.65 -31.43
C TYR A 985 -1.47 25.33 -30.11
N PHE A 986 -1.92 26.57 -30.18
CA PHE A 986 -2.34 27.34 -29.01
C PHE A 986 -3.86 27.42 -28.99
N PHE A 987 -4.45 26.98 -27.88
CA PHE A 987 -5.88 27.01 -27.66
C PHE A 987 -6.22 27.85 -26.44
N GLY A 988 -7.19 28.74 -26.60
CA GLY A 988 -7.72 29.61 -25.57
C GLY A 988 -9.13 29.17 -25.19
N VAL A 989 -9.37 29.13 -23.89
CA VAL A 989 -10.70 28.96 -23.29
C VAL A 989 -11.14 30.29 -22.70
N ARG A 990 -12.43 30.63 -22.87
CA ARG A 990 -13.04 31.81 -22.27
C ARG A 990 -14.29 31.39 -21.49
N GLY A 991 -14.21 31.48 -20.17
CA GLY A 991 -15.36 31.29 -19.26
C GLY A 991 -16.10 32.61 -19.03
N SER A 992 -17.28 32.54 -18.41
CA SER A 992 -17.98 33.76 -17.96
C SER A 992 -17.27 34.40 -16.76
N THR A 993 -16.50 33.59 -16.03
CA THR A 993 -15.57 34.02 -14.98
C THR A 993 -14.15 33.50 -15.25
N LEU A 994 -13.14 34.11 -14.60
CA LEU A 994 -11.74 33.67 -14.70
C LEU A 994 -11.52 32.24 -14.21
N LEU A 995 -12.31 31.80 -13.22
CA LEU A 995 -12.24 30.47 -12.63
C LEU A 995 -12.79 29.40 -13.58
N GLU A 996 -13.96 29.65 -14.18
CA GLU A 996 -14.53 28.74 -15.19
C GLU A 996 -13.61 28.55 -16.39
N GLY A 997 -12.94 29.62 -16.83
CA GLY A 997 -11.94 29.52 -17.89
C GLY A 997 -10.73 28.67 -17.48
N GLU A 998 -10.32 28.72 -16.21
CA GLU A 998 -9.20 27.94 -15.69
C GLU A 998 -9.56 26.48 -15.50
N GLU A 999 -10.76 26.20 -15.00
CA GLU A 999 -11.30 24.85 -14.84
C GLU A 999 -11.45 24.18 -16.21
N GLU A 1000 -12.09 24.85 -17.17
CA GLU A 1000 -12.30 24.26 -18.49
C GLU A 1000 -10.98 24.09 -19.25
N ARG A 1001 -10.02 25.01 -19.13
CA ARG A 1001 -8.65 24.79 -19.60
C ARG A 1001 -8.02 23.55 -18.96
N SER A 1002 -8.13 23.42 -17.64
CA SER A 1002 -7.52 22.31 -16.90
C SER A 1002 -8.12 20.96 -17.30
N ASN A 1003 -9.43 20.92 -17.54
CA ASN A 1003 -10.12 19.73 -18.05
C ASN A 1003 -9.63 19.35 -19.46
N TRP A 1004 -9.54 20.31 -20.40
CA TRP A 1004 -8.99 20.06 -21.74
C TRP A 1004 -7.57 19.52 -21.68
N VAL A 1005 -6.72 20.12 -20.86
CA VAL A 1005 -5.32 19.73 -20.69
C VAL A 1005 -5.20 18.33 -20.07
N SER A 1006 -6.03 18.01 -19.08
CA SER A 1006 -6.08 16.70 -18.43
C SER A 1006 -6.53 15.59 -19.40
N ASP A 1007 -7.57 15.85 -20.20
CA ASP A 1007 -8.10 14.90 -21.18
C ASP A 1007 -7.08 14.64 -22.31
N ILE A 1008 -6.44 15.70 -22.83
CA ILE A 1008 -5.38 15.58 -23.84
C ILE A 1008 -4.17 14.82 -23.27
N SER A 1009 -3.74 15.13 -22.05
CA SER A 1009 -2.66 14.42 -21.36
C SER A 1009 -2.99 12.92 -21.21
N THR A 1010 -4.24 12.59 -20.89
CA THR A 1010 -4.72 11.21 -20.80
C THR A 1010 -4.70 10.50 -22.15
N ALA A 1011 -5.14 11.15 -23.23
CA ALA A 1011 -5.07 10.59 -24.58
C ALA A 1011 -3.62 10.34 -25.03
N ILE A 1012 -2.69 11.27 -24.77
CA ILE A 1012 -1.25 11.10 -25.05
C ILE A 1012 -0.70 9.87 -24.30
N ARG A 1013 -1.08 9.70 -23.03
CA ARG A 1013 -0.67 8.54 -22.23
C ARG A 1013 -1.21 7.23 -22.81
N LEU A 1014 -2.46 7.19 -23.26
CA LEU A 1014 -3.05 6.00 -23.89
C LEU A 1014 -2.32 5.64 -25.19
N VAL A 1015 -2.04 6.64 -26.06
CA VAL A 1015 -1.23 6.43 -27.26
C VAL A 1015 0.13 5.85 -26.87
N THR A 1016 0.84 6.50 -25.94
CA THR A 1016 2.17 6.07 -25.47
C THR A 1016 2.18 4.63 -24.99
N GLN A 1017 1.22 4.24 -24.13
CA GLN A 1017 1.17 2.90 -23.57
C GLN A 1017 0.82 1.83 -24.61
N SER A 1018 0.04 2.17 -25.64
CA SER A 1018 -0.36 1.25 -26.71
C SER A 1018 0.78 0.82 -27.65
N LEU A 1019 1.91 1.56 -27.67
CA LEU A 1019 3.03 1.30 -28.59
C LEU A 1019 4.10 0.38 -28.02
N PHE A 1020 4.01 0.02 -26.74
CA PHE A 1020 4.98 -0.90 -26.13
C PHE A 1020 4.57 -2.36 -26.35
N PRO A 1021 5.51 -3.23 -26.76
CA PRO A 1021 5.27 -4.66 -26.69
C PRO A 1021 5.11 -5.11 -25.23
N PRO A 1022 4.60 -6.32 -24.97
CA PRO A 1022 4.61 -6.87 -23.62
C PRO A 1022 6.05 -7.12 -23.16
N PHE A 1023 6.53 -6.36 -22.18
CA PHE A 1023 7.88 -6.51 -21.63
C PHE A 1023 7.96 -6.28 -20.13
N ARG A 1024 9.07 -6.71 -19.53
CA ARG A 1024 9.47 -6.37 -18.16
C ARG A 1024 10.84 -5.69 -18.18
N ILE A 1025 11.02 -4.75 -17.26
CA ILE A 1025 12.33 -4.14 -17.03
C ILE A 1025 13.26 -5.21 -16.44
N ALA A 1026 14.42 -5.41 -17.05
CA ALA A 1026 15.41 -6.39 -16.66
C ALA A 1026 16.65 -5.71 -16.07
N CYS A 1027 17.21 -6.29 -15.01
CA CYS A 1027 18.50 -5.86 -14.43
C CYS A 1027 19.59 -6.92 -14.62
N ASN A 1028 19.20 -8.18 -14.87
CA ASN A 1028 20.12 -9.29 -15.00
C ASN A 1028 20.66 -9.41 -16.44
N PRO A 1029 21.93 -9.80 -16.62
CA PRO A 1029 22.52 -10.05 -17.93
C PRO A 1029 21.88 -11.27 -18.62
N LEU A 1030 21.95 -11.33 -19.95
CA LEU A 1030 21.56 -12.49 -20.74
C LEU A 1030 22.77 -13.43 -20.87
N ALA A 1031 22.59 -14.69 -20.47
CA ALA A 1031 23.66 -15.69 -20.50
C ALA A 1031 24.19 -15.98 -21.92
N THR A 1032 23.38 -15.71 -22.95
CA THR A 1032 23.69 -15.96 -24.36
C THR A 1032 24.33 -14.76 -25.07
N VAL A 1033 24.44 -13.59 -24.42
CA VAL A 1033 24.98 -12.36 -25.01
C VAL A 1033 25.97 -11.70 -24.04
N ASP A 1034 27.26 -11.91 -24.27
CA ASP A 1034 28.37 -11.41 -23.44
C ASP A 1034 28.35 -9.88 -23.26
N GLY A 1035 27.87 -9.14 -24.26
CA GLY A 1035 27.76 -7.68 -24.20
C GLY A 1035 26.86 -7.17 -23.07
N THR A 1036 26.00 -8.02 -22.50
CA THR A 1036 25.04 -7.63 -21.45
C THR A 1036 25.58 -7.79 -20.03
N GLN A 1037 26.80 -8.31 -19.83
CA GLN A 1037 27.37 -8.58 -18.49
C GLN A 1037 27.51 -7.32 -17.62
N LYS A 1038 27.62 -6.14 -18.23
CA LYS A 1038 27.70 -4.84 -17.54
C LYS A 1038 26.34 -4.17 -17.34
N ARG A 1039 25.22 -4.83 -17.70
CA ARG A 1039 23.86 -4.30 -17.58
C ARG A 1039 23.50 -3.94 -16.14
N LEU A 1040 22.92 -2.76 -15.98
CA LEU A 1040 22.30 -2.29 -14.74
C LEU A 1040 20.78 -2.16 -14.86
N LEU A 1041 20.29 -1.70 -16.02
CA LEU A 1041 18.87 -1.47 -16.28
C LEU A 1041 18.60 -1.66 -17.78
N ALA A 1042 17.61 -2.47 -18.13
CA ALA A 1042 17.19 -2.68 -19.52
C ALA A 1042 15.67 -2.76 -19.67
N GLY A 1043 15.14 -2.26 -20.78
CA GLY A 1043 13.71 -2.25 -21.06
C GLY A 1043 13.39 -1.47 -22.34
N TYR A 1044 12.17 -1.61 -22.85
CA TYR A 1044 11.74 -0.84 -24.01
C TYR A 1044 11.58 0.65 -23.68
N LEU A 1045 12.06 1.49 -24.59
CA LEU A 1045 11.79 2.92 -24.66
C LEU A 1045 11.34 3.26 -26.09
N LEU A 1046 10.41 4.21 -26.21
CA LEU A 1046 10.05 4.77 -27.51
C LEU A 1046 11.08 5.84 -27.88
N HIS A 1047 11.58 5.78 -29.10
CA HIS A 1047 12.52 6.74 -29.67
C HIS A 1047 11.89 7.44 -30.87
N SER A 1048 12.11 8.74 -31.03
CA SER A 1048 11.74 9.48 -32.23
C SER A 1048 12.90 9.45 -33.22
N ASP A 1049 12.79 8.64 -34.27
CA ASP A 1049 13.77 8.60 -35.36
C ASP A 1049 13.61 9.78 -36.32
N SER A 1050 12.36 10.19 -36.53
CA SER A 1050 12.00 11.36 -37.34
C SER A 1050 10.72 12.00 -36.77
N PRO A 1051 10.35 13.22 -37.23
CA PRO A 1051 9.11 13.89 -36.86
C PRO A 1051 7.84 13.03 -36.96
N CYS A 1052 7.85 12.05 -37.86
CA CYS A 1052 6.68 11.23 -38.20
C CYS A 1052 6.92 9.73 -37.91
N LEU A 1053 8.04 9.36 -37.27
CA LEU A 1053 8.38 7.96 -37.02
C LEU A 1053 8.80 7.75 -35.56
N VAL A 1054 8.13 6.79 -34.91
CA VAL A 1054 8.38 6.38 -33.53
C VAL A 1054 8.74 4.91 -33.51
N SER A 1055 9.89 4.56 -32.96
CA SER A 1055 10.34 3.16 -32.84
C SER A 1055 10.42 2.72 -31.39
N ALA A 1056 9.95 1.52 -31.10
CA ALA A 1056 10.12 0.88 -29.79
C ALA A 1056 11.45 0.11 -29.79
N LEU A 1057 12.43 0.61 -29.03
CA LEU A 1057 13.77 0.05 -28.96
C LEU A 1057 14.03 -0.50 -27.56
N TYR A 1058 14.65 -1.69 -27.49
CA TYR A 1058 15.06 -2.26 -26.22
C TYR A 1058 16.38 -1.61 -25.78
N CYS A 1059 16.30 -0.73 -24.78
CA CYS A 1059 17.42 0.06 -24.32
C CYS A 1059 18.09 -0.61 -23.11
N GLU A 1060 19.41 -0.54 -23.04
CA GLU A 1060 20.25 -1.08 -21.97
C GLU A 1060 21.21 -0.01 -21.47
N LEU A 1061 21.19 0.25 -20.17
CA LEU A 1061 22.16 1.06 -19.46
C LEU A 1061 23.21 0.17 -18.80
N GLN A 1062 24.47 0.37 -19.19
CA GLN A 1062 25.62 -0.35 -18.69
C GLN A 1062 26.38 0.48 -17.65
N ALA A 1063 27.07 -0.20 -16.73
CA ALA A 1063 27.90 0.45 -15.73
C ALA A 1063 29.10 1.20 -16.34
N HIS A 1064 29.68 2.13 -15.57
CA HIS A 1064 30.85 2.89 -15.99
C HIS A 1064 32.10 2.00 -16.09
N HIS A 1065 32.89 2.21 -17.12
CA HIS A 1065 34.14 1.53 -17.41
C HIS A 1065 35.07 2.52 -18.11
N ASP A 1066 36.32 2.64 -17.64
CA ASP A 1066 37.35 3.51 -18.23
C ASP A 1066 36.89 4.96 -18.50
N GLY A 1067 36.15 5.53 -17.53
CA GLY A 1067 35.70 6.93 -17.58
C GLY A 1067 34.51 7.19 -18.50
N LYS A 1068 33.84 6.16 -19.02
CA LYS A 1068 32.59 6.26 -19.80
C LYS A 1068 31.58 5.19 -19.37
N ALA A 1069 30.30 5.38 -19.65
CA ALA A 1069 29.30 4.33 -19.53
C ALA A 1069 28.58 4.16 -20.87
N MET A 1070 27.97 3.00 -21.12
CA MET A 1070 27.30 2.75 -22.40
C MET A 1070 25.78 2.71 -22.23
N PHE A 1071 25.08 3.37 -23.14
CA PHE A 1071 23.63 3.28 -23.31
C PHE A 1071 23.34 2.70 -24.69
N VAL A 1072 22.98 1.43 -24.75
CA VAL A 1072 22.88 0.62 -25.97
C VAL A 1072 21.42 0.37 -26.30
N LEU A 1073 21.06 0.53 -27.57
CA LEU A 1073 19.71 0.37 -28.09
C LEU A 1073 19.71 -0.83 -29.03
N TYR A 1074 18.85 -1.79 -28.76
CA TYR A 1074 18.68 -3.03 -29.53
C TYR A 1074 17.32 -3.06 -30.23
N GLU A 1075 17.20 -3.88 -31.27
CA GLU A 1075 15.93 -4.08 -31.98
C GLU A 1075 14.86 -4.68 -31.07
N ASN A 1076 15.24 -5.59 -30.16
CA ASN A 1076 14.37 -6.27 -29.22
C ASN A 1076 15.12 -6.78 -27.98
N GLU A 1077 14.39 -7.40 -27.04
CA GLU A 1077 14.89 -7.90 -25.76
C GLU A 1077 15.97 -8.99 -25.87
N ASN A 1078 16.14 -9.60 -27.05
CA ASN A 1078 17.18 -10.61 -27.27
C ASN A 1078 18.59 -10.00 -27.28
N CYS A 1079 18.71 -8.67 -27.44
CA CYS A 1079 19.96 -7.92 -27.41
C CYS A 1079 21.03 -8.42 -28.40
N LYS A 1080 20.62 -9.09 -29.49
CA LYS A 1080 21.53 -9.64 -30.51
C LYS A 1080 21.97 -8.61 -31.54
N VAL A 1081 21.05 -7.74 -31.96
CA VAL A 1081 21.28 -6.72 -32.99
C VAL A 1081 21.27 -5.34 -32.33
N PRO A 1082 22.44 -4.74 -32.06
CA PRO A 1082 22.50 -3.37 -31.57
C PRO A 1082 22.19 -2.40 -32.73
N VAL A 1083 21.14 -1.61 -32.56
CA VAL A 1083 20.77 -0.53 -33.49
C VAL A 1083 21.68 0.67 -33.29
N LYS A 1084 22.00 1.01 -32.03
CA LYS A 1084 22.82 2.19 -31.70
C LYS A 1084 23.45 2.05 -30.32
N ALA A 1085 24.66 2.57 -30.14
CA ALA A 1085 25.31 2.65 -28.83
C ALA A 1085 25.75 4.08 -28.55
N MET A 1086 25.50 4.57 -27.34
CA MET A 1086 25.82 5.92 -26.90
C MET A 1086 26.78 5.86 -25.73
N ALA A 1087 27.90 6.57 -25.83
CA ALA A 1087 28.83 6.72 -24.71
C ALA A 1087 28.38 7.88 -23.83
N LEU A 1088 27.98 7.57 -22.59
CA LEU A 1088 27.68 8.53 -21.55
C LEU A 1088 28.97 8.98 -20.86
N THR A 1089 29.12 10.29 -20.72
CA THR A 1089 30.20 10.96 -19.99
C THR A 1089 29.62 11.82 -18.87
N ALA A 1090 30.48 12.38 -18.02
CA ALA A 1090 30.05 13.34 -17.00
C ALA A 1090 29.31 14.55 -17.62
N ASP A 1091 29.70 14.95 -18.84
CA ASP A 1091 29.16 16.10 -19.56
C ASP A 1091 27.96 15.76 -20.47
N SER A 1092 27.57 14.48 -20.59
CA SER A 1092 26.43 14.09 -21.43
C SER A 1092 25.15 14.81 -21.00
N ALA A 1093 24.46 15.43 -21.95
CA ALA A 1093 23.28 16.23 -21.68
C ALA A 1093 22.07 15.32 -21.41
N VAL A 1094 21.45 15.46 -20.23
CA VAL A 1094 20.25 14.70 -19.86
C VAL A 1094 19.22 15.70 -19.38
N ALA A 1095 18.05 15.75 -20.04
CA ALA A 1095 17.02 16.74 -19.75
C ALA A 1095 15.63 16.13 -19.79
N GLU A 1096 14.79 16.53 -18.84
CA GLU A 1096 13.36 16.23 -18.86
C GLU A 1096 12.64 17.12 -19.89
N LYS A 1097 11.62 16.57 -20.56
CA LYS A 1097 10.73 17.40 -21.38
C LYS A 1097 9.59 17.90 -20.50
N LEU A 1098 9.42 19.21 -20.42
CA LEU A 1098 8.37 19.80 -19.60
C LEU A 1098 7.01 19.51 -20.26
N GLY A 1099 6.00 19.13 -19.47
CA GLY A 1099 4.69 18.74 -19.99
C GLY A 1099 3.89 18.05 -18.89
N ILE A 1100 2.57 18.25 -18.90
CA ILE A 1100 1.69 17.70 -17.85
C ILE A 1100 1.58 16.18 -18.04
N ASN A 1101 1.96 15.43 -17.00
CA ASN A 1101 2.13 13.96 -16.97
C ASN A 1101 3.04 13.40 -18.09
N CYS A 1102 4.07 14.15 -18.49
CA CYS A 1102 4.96 13.76 -19.57
C CYS A 1102 5.95 12.64 -19.19
N SER A 1103 6.01 11.56 -19.97
CA SER A 1103 6.99 10.47 -19.85
C SER A 1103 8.26 10.68 -20.69
N CYS A 1104 8.38 11.81 -21.39
CA CYS A 1104 9.50 12.09 -22.28
C CYS A 1104 10.72 12.67 -21.54
N PHE A 1105 11.90 12.28 -22.01
CA PHE A 1105 13.19 12.81 -21.61
C PHE A 1105 14.17 12.73 -22.78
N SER A 1106 15.33 13.35 -22.63
CA SER A 1106 16.37 13.33 -23.65
C SER A 1106 17.73 12.98 -23.09
N VAL A 1107 18.54 12.30 -23.91
CA VAL A 1107 19.93 11.95 -23.63
C VAL A 1107 20.74 12.31 -24.87
N ASP A 1108 21.73 13.20 -24.73
CA ASP A 1108 22.59 13.72 -25.81
C ASP A 1108 21.80 14.10 -27.08
N GLN A 1109 20.78 14.95 -26.89
CA GLN A 1109 19.88 15.48 -27.92
C GLN A 1109 18.94 14.45 -28.59
N ARG A 1110 18.82 13.23 -28.06
CA ARG A 1110 17.86 12.23 -28.53
C ARG A 1110 16.69 12.09 -27.57
N ASP A 1111 15.49 12.08 -28.12
CA ASP A 1111 14.27 12.02 -27.33
C ASP A 1111 13.80 10.57 -27.13
N PHE A 1112 13.46 10.27 -25.89
CA PHE A 1112 12.94 9.00 -25.42
C PHE A 1112 11.64 9.20 -24.64
N SER A 1113 10.73 8.23 -24.71
CA SER A 1113 9.58 8.14 -23.82
C SER A 1113 9.52 6.77 -23.16
N SER A 1114 9.35 6.74 -21.84
CA SER A 1114 8.99 5.53 -21.09
C SER A 1114 7.48 5.27 -21.14
N ARG A 1115 7.05 4.11 -20.62
CA ARG A 1115 5.62 3.75 -20.57
C ARG A 1115 4.86 4.54 -19.50
N THR A 1116 5.55 4.94 -18.42
CA THR A 1116 4.97 5.70 -17.31
C THR A 1116 5.93 6.79 -16.80
N LEU A 1117 5.39 7.76 -16.07
CA LEU A 1117 6.17 8.80 -15.38
C LEU A 1117 7.13 8.22 -14.33
N SER A 1118 6.70 7.17 -13.62
CA SER A 1118 7.54 6.48 -12.62
C SER A 1118 8.73 5.80 -13.27
N GLU A 1119 8.54 5.16 -14.43
CA GLU A 1119 9.63 4.59 -15.22
C GLU A 1119 10.60 5.67 -15.72
N ARG A 1120 10.11 6.84 -16.16
CA ARG A 1120 10.96 7.97 -16.55
C ARG A 1120 11.90 8.37 -15.42
N LYS A 1121 11.35 8.52 -14.21
CA LYS A 1121 12.11 8.86 -12.99
C LYS A 1121 13.16 7.79 -12.68
N LEU A 1122 12.83 6.50 -12.85
CA LEU A 1122 13.78 5.39 -12.66
C LEU A 1122 14.96 5.48 -13.66
N TRP A 1123 14.68 5.66 -14.95
CA TRP A 1123 15.70 5.80 -15.99
C TRP A 1123 16.62 7.00 -15.72
N LEU A 1124 16.04 8.18 -15.44
CA LEU A 1124 16.80 9.39 -15.17
C LEU A 1124 17.66 9.29 -13.91
N ARG A 1125 17.14 8.64 -12.85
CA ARG A 1125 17.90 8.38 -11.62
C ARG A 1125 19.09 7.44 -11.89
N ALA A 1126 18.86 6.36 -12.62
CA ALA A 1126 19.92 5.41 -12.96
C ALA A 1126 21.02 6.09 -13.81
N ILE A 1127 20.65 6.86 -14.83
CA ILE A 1127 21.59 7.63 -15.66
C ILE A 1127 22.32 8.68 -14.82
N SER A 1128 21.62 9.41 -13.94
CA SER A 1128 22.23 10.44 -13.09
C SER A 1128 23.24 9.85 -12.09
N ASN A 1129 22.93 8.69 -11.49
CA ASN A 1129 23.85 8.00 -10.60
C ASN A 1129 25.15 7.59 -11.32
N ILE A 1130 25.05 7.15 -12.57
CA ILE A 1130 26.21 6.84 -13.39
C ILE A 1130 26.98 8.10 -13.75
N LYS A 1131 26.31 9.19 -14.12
CA LYS A 1131 26.96 10.48 -14.37
C LYS A 1131 27.73 10.99 -13.14
N VAL A 1132 27.19 10.83 -11.93
CA VAL A 1132 27.90 11.17 -10.68
C VAL A 1132 29.14 10.31 -10.50
N LYS A 1133 29.07 9.00 -10.81
CA LYS A 1133 30.25 8.11 -10.78
C LYS A 1133 31.30 8.52 -11.80
N LEU A 1134 30.88 8.92 -13.00
CA LEU A 1134 31.76 9.42 -14.07
C LEU A 1134 32.41 10.76 -13.69
N ALA A 1135 31.64 11.70 -13.13
CA ALA A 1135 32.13 13.01 -12.70
C ALA A 1135 33.17 12.92 -11.57
N ASN A 1136 33.04 11.91 -10.70
CA ASN A 1136 33.98 11.65 -9.61
C ASN A 1136 35.11 10.67 -10.01
N ALA A 1137 35.25 10.32 -11.29
CA ALA A 1137 36.24 9.38 -11.79
C ALA A 1137 36.28 8.06 -10.98
N ALA A 1138 35.10 7.52 -10.64
CA ALA A 1138 34.99 6.28 -9.88
C ALA A 1138 35.69 5.11 -10.61
N PRO A 1139 36.35 4.20 -9.88
CA PRO A 1139 37.01 3.05 -10.49
C PRO A 1139 35.99 2.13 -11.18
N THR A 1140 36.43 1.38 -12.18
CA THR A 1140 35.62 0.34 -12.84
C THR A 1140 35.04 -0.61 -11.77
N PRO A 1141 33.71 -0.83 -11.75
CA PRO A 1141 33.05 -1.61 -10.72
C PRO A 1141 33.40 -3.10 -10.82
N SER A 1142 33.58 -3.75 -9.68
CA SER A 1142 33.74 -5.20 -9.58
C SER A 1142 32.41 -5.94 -9.87
N SER A 1143 32.46 -7.26 -10.01
CA SER A 1143 31.24 -8.09 -10.14
C SER A 1143 30.30 -7.94 -8.94
N GLU A 1144 30.85 -7.75 -7.74
CA GLU A 1144 30.08 -7.54 -6.50
C GLU A 1144 29.43 -6.15 -6.49
N ASP A 1145 30.16 -5.10 -6.91
CA ASP A 1145 29.62 -3.75 -7.07
C ASP A 1145 28.47 -3.72 -8.10
N LEU A 1146 28.60 -4.46 -9.21
CA LEU A 1146 27.56 -4.58 -10.22
C LEU A 1146 26.29 -5.20 -9.65
N GLU A 1147 26.40 -6.23 -8.81
CA GLU A 1147 25.22 -6.83 -8.18
C GLU A 1147 24.58 -5.89 -7.16
N HIS A 1148 25.38 -5.14 -6.39
CA HIS A 1148 24.84 -4.09 -5.52
C HIS A 1148 24.10 -3.00 -6.30
N TYR A 1149 24.64 -2.56 -7.44
CA TYR A 1149 23.98 -1.56 -8.27
C TYR A 1149 22.66 -2.10 -8.84
N ARG A 1150 22.64 -3.35 -9.29
CA ARG A 1150 21.41 -4.03 -9.75
C ARG A 1150 20.40 -4.17 -8.62
N GLN A 1151 20.83 -4.51 -7.41
CA GLN A 1151 19.94 -4.65 -6.26
C GLN A 1151 19.28 -3.32 -5.89
N ALA A 1152 20.03 -2.22 -5.90
CA ALA A 1152 19.47 -0.88 -5.70
C ALA A 1152 18.40 -0.52 -6.76
N VAL A 1153 18.61 -0.92 -8.02
CA VAL A 1153 17.61 -0.74 -9.09
C VAL A 1153 16.39 -1.65 -8.88
N LYS A 1154 16.60 -2.92 -8.48
CA LYS A 1154 15.53 -3.89 -8.15
C LYS A 1154 14.65 -3.42 -6.98
N GLU A 1155 15.24 -2.81 -5.95
CA GLU A 1155 14.49 -2.23 -4.82
C GLU A 1155 13.59 -1.07 -5.28
N GLN A 1156 14.10 -0.17 -6.11
CA GLN A 1156 13.30 0.91 -6.68
C GLN A 1156 12.19 0.38 -7.60
N LEU A 1157 12.47 -0.67 -8.37
CA LEU A 1157 11.46 -1.37 -9.17
C LEU A 1157 10.35 -1.99 -8.29
N HIS A 1158 10.70 -2.52 -7.13
CA HIS A 1158 9.72 -3.05 -6.17
C HIS A 1158 8.79 -1.95 -5.64
N GLN A 1159 9.33 -0.77 -5.31
CA GLN A 1159 8.55 0.38 -4.83
C GLN A 1159 7.54 0.88 -5.88
N ILE A 1160 7.90 0.86 -7.16
CA ILE A 1160 7.02 1.34 -8.24
C ILE A 1160 6.15 0.23 -8.87
N ARG A 1161 6.20 -1.01 -8.36
CA ARG A 1161 5.57 -2.20 -8.97
C ARG A 1161 4.08 -2.06 -9.25
N THR A 1162 3.34 -1.39 -8.38
CA THR A 1162 1.90 -1.11 -8.54
C THR A 1162 1.63 -0.16 -9.71
N SER A 1163 2.52 0.82 -9.95
CA SER A 1163 2.45 1.73 -11.10
C SER A 1163 2.85 1.10 -12.44
N LEU A 1164 3.51 -0.07 -12.42
CA LEU A 1164 3.95 -0.82 -13.61
C LEU A 1164 2.89 -1.78 -14.15
N GLN A 1165 1.78 -2.02 -13.41
CA GLN A 1165 0.69 -2.88 -13.85
C GLN A 1165 -0.17 -2.16 -14.89
N CYS A 1166 0.14 -2.37 -16.18
CA CYS A 1166 -0.74 -1.92 -17.25
C CYS A 1166 -2.04 -2.72 -17.22
N LYS A 1167 -3.18 -2.04 -17.02
CA LYS A 1167 -4.51 -2.67 -16.89
C LYS A 1167 -5.23 -2.91 -18.22
N ILE A 1168 -4.68 -2.46 -19.36
CA ILE A 1168 -5.40 -2.49 -20.63
C ILE A 1168 -4.50 -3.06 -21.74
N ARG A 1169 -4.88 -4.23 -22.29
CA ARG A 1169 -4.36 -4.72 -23.57
C ARG A 1169 -5.14 -3.99 -24.68
N THR A 1170 -4.52 -3.01 -25.34
CA THR A 1170 -5.10 -2.30 -26.48
C THR A 1170 -4.26 -2.51 -27.73
N ASP A 1171 -4.90 -2.61 -28.89
CA ASP A 1171 -4.19 -2.49 -30.17
C ASP A 1171 -3.42 -1.17 -30.24
N ALA A 1172 -2.27 -1.16 -30.92
CA ALA A 1172 -1.48 0.05 -31.13
C ALA A 1172 -2.35 1.16 -31.74
N LEU A 1173 -2.35 2.34 -31.10
CA LEU A 1173 -3.20 3.46 -31.51
C LEU A 1173 -2.62 4.25 -32.70
N LEU A 1174 -1.32 4.09 -32.96
CA LEU A 1174 -0.66 4.53 -34.20
C LEU A 1174 -0.48 3.34 -35.15
N PRO A 1175 -0.61 3.53 -36.47
CA PRO A 1175 -0.43 2.43 -37.41
C PRO A 1175 1.03 1.99 -37.48
N PRO A 1176 1.28 0.69 -37.68
CA PRO A 1176 2.63 0.17 -37.90
C PRO A 1176 3.22 0.75 -39.18
N SER A 1177 4.53 0.99 -39.19
CA SER A 1177 5.29 1.48 -40.33
C SER A 1177 6.50 0.57 -40.57
N ILE A 1178 6.81 0.29 -41.84
CA ILE A 1178 7.97 -0.53 -42.21
C ILE A 1178 9.17 0.39 -42.33
N HIS A 1179 10.09 0.31 -41.37
CA HIS A 1179 11.34 1.06 -41.41
C HIS A 1179 12.28 0.44 -42.45
N ASN A 1180 12.37 1.03 -43.65
CA ASN A 1180 13.48 0.72 -44.55
C ASN A 1180 14.75 1.34 -43.96
N THR A 1181 15.67 0.48 -43.51
CA THR A 1181 17.09 0.73 -43.18
C THR A 1181 17.48 2.18 -42.82
N PHE A 1182 17.86 2.38 -41.55
CA PHE A 1182 18.64 3.53 -41.08
C PHE A 1182 19.69 3.90 -42.14
N GLN A 1183 19.54 5.02 -42.85
CA GLN A 1183 20.59 5.49 -43.76
C GLN A 1183 21.82 5.78 -42.91
N SER A 1184 22.81 4.93 -43.12
CA SER A 1184 24.14 5.02 -42.55
C SER A 1184 24.82 6.31 -42.98
N THR A 1185 24.68 7.38 -42.19
CA THR A 1185 25.86 8.24 -41.95
C THR A 1185 26.75 7.52 -40.94
N VAL A 1186 27.25 6.36 -41.37
CA VAL A 1186 28.29 5.60 -40.68
C VAL A 1186 29.59 6.31 -41.01
N SER A 1187 30.15 7.05 -40.06
CA SER A 1187 31.59 6.92 -39.88
C SER A 1187 31.81 5.45 -39.52
N PRO A 1188 32.67 4.70 -40.22
CA PRO A 1188 32.81 3.26 -40.02
C PRO A 1188 32.89 2.96 -38.53
N PHE A 1189 31.93 2.16 -38.06
CA PHE A 1189 31.92 1.62 -36.72
C PHE A 1189 33.25 0.89 -36.57
N ASN A 1190 34.18 1.48 -35.81
CA ASN A 1190 35.53 0.98 -35.70
C ASN A 1190 35.46 -0.27 -34.80
N MET A 1191 35.24 -1.44 -35.41
CA MET A 1191 35.19 -2.73 -34.71
C MET A 1191 36.45 -2.97 -33.87
N ASP A 1192 37.58 -2.39 -34.26
CA ASP A 1192 38.83 -2.46 -33.49
C ASP A 1192 38.74 -1.73 -32.14
N LEU A 1193 38.03 -0.59 -32.09
CA LEU A 1193 37.80 0.14 -30.85
C LEU A 1193 36.81 -0.59 -29.94
N TRP A 1194 35.82 -1.29 -30.51
CA TRP A 1194 34.88 -2.11 -29.74
C TRP A 1194 35.54 -3.40 -29.24
N ALA A 1195 36.47 -3.99 -29.99
CA ALA A 1195 37.29 -5.13 -29.57
C ALA A 1195 38.30 -4.74 -28.47
N GLU A 1196 38.90 -3.55 -28.55
CA GLU A 1196 39.76 -3.00 -27.48
C GLU A 1196 38.99 -2.74 -26.17
N ILE A 1197 37.73 -2.30 -26.24
CA ILE A 1197 36.89 -2.00 -25.07
C ILE A 1197 36.20 -3.26 -24.49
N SER A 1198 36.00 -4.30 -25.29
CA SER A 1198 35.33 -5.55 -24.89
C SER A 1198 36.27 -6.70 -24.50
N GLY A 1199 37.59 -6.56 -24.75
CA GLY A 1199 38.59 -7.53 -24.28
C GLY A 1199 38.58 -8.88 -24.99
N TYR A 1200 38.08 -8.96 -26.22
CA TYR A 1200 37.98 -10.23 -26.99
C TYR A 1200 39.13 -10.34 -28.03
N HIS A 1201 39.98 -11.36 -27.91
CA HIS A 1201 40.93 -11.78 -28.95
C HIS A 1201 40.30 -12.91 -29.79
N HIS A 1202 40.16 -12.71 -31.10
CA HIS A 1202 39.74 -13.77 -32.02
C HIS A 1202 40.88 -14.77 -32.28
N GLY A 1203 40.67 -16.02 -31.86
CA GLY A 1203 41.36 -17.17 -32.43
C GLY A 1203 40.69 -17.57 -33.75
N HIS A 1204 41.45 -17.50 -34.84
CA HIS A 1204 41.06 -18.02 -36.15
C HIS A 1204 40.76 -19.52 -36.10
N VAL A 1205 39.61 -19.94 -36.63
CA VAL A 1205 39.40 -21.28 -37.17
C VAL A 1205 38.68 -21.13 -38.51
N GLU A 1206 39.24 -21.83 -39.50
CA GLU A 1206 38.91 -21.80 -40.93
C GLU A 1206 37.46 -22.25 -41.22
N GLU A 1207 36.91 -21.62 -42.25
CA GLU A 1207 35.66 -21.95 -42.91
C GLU A 1207 35.73 -23.34 -43.57
N ASP A 1208 34.65 -24.11 -43.49
CA ASP A 1208 34.35 -25.14 -44.48
C ASP A 1208 32.97 -24.84 -45.09
N GLU A 1209 32.99 -24.60 -46.40
CA GLU A 1209 31.86 -24.33 -47.27
C GLU A 1209 30.96 -25.57 -47.40
N GLY A 1210 29.64 -25.39 -47.50
CA GLY A 1210 28.71 -26.50 -47.65
C GLY A 1210 27.30 -26.13 -48.05
N GLU A 1211 27.14 -25.87 -49.35
CA GLU A 1211 25.97 -26.20 -50.19
C GLU A 1211 24.59 -25.51 -49.98
N SER A 1212 24.26 -24.76 -51.03
CA SER A 1212 22.95 -24.35 -51.54
C SER A 1212 21.90 -25.48 -51.65
N VAL A 1213 20.61 -25.13 -51.54
CA VAL A 1213 19.59 -25.21 -52.62
C VAL A 1213 18.18 -24.84 -52.06
N PRO A 1214 17.27 -24.29 -52.90
CA PRO A 1214 16.16 -23.41 -52.49
C PRO A 1214 14.76 -24.05 -52.65
N ALA A 1215 13.74 -23.52 -51.97
CA ALA A 1215 12.32 -23.69 -52.30
C ALA A 1215 11.48 -22.65 -51.55
N GLU A 1216 10.91 -21.65 -52.21
CA GLU A 1216 9.56 -21.62 -52.80
C GLU A 1216 8.45 -21.15 -51.84
N ARG A 1217 7.87 -19.99 -52.20
CA ARG A 1217 6.45 -19.59 -52.11
C ARG A 1217 5.79 -19.45 -50.72
N SER A 1218 5.60 -18.17 -50.37
CA SER A 1218 4.35 -17.47 -49.91
C SER A 1218 3.01 -18.22 -49.98
N PRO A 1219 1.90 -17.73 -49.36
CA PRO A 1219 1.72 -16.81 -48.23
C PRO A 1219 0.67 -17.30 -47.19
N ALA A 1220 0.63 -16.72 -45.98
CA ALA A 1220 -0.62 -16.49 -45.22
C ALA A 1220 -0.34 -15.72 -43.92
N LEU A 1221 -0.41 -14.38 -43.98
CA LEU A 1221 -1.22 -13.47 -43.14
C LEU A 1221 -0.71 -12.03 -43.28
#